data_AF-A0AAV0F6U0-F1
#
_entry.id   AF-A0AAV0F6U0-F1
#
_cell.length_a   1.000
_cell.length_b   1.000
_cell.length_c   1.000
_cell.angle_alpha   90.00
_cell.angle_beta   90.00
_cell.angle_gamma   90.00
#
_symmetry.space_group_name_H-M   'P 1'
#
loop_
_entity.id
_entity.type
_entity.pdbx_description
1 polymer ?
#
loop_
_entity_poly.entity_id
_entity_poly.type
_entity_poly.pdbx_seq_one_letter_code
_entity_poly.pdbx_strand_id
1 'polypeptide(L)'
;MLLTTVDYAVDIATSLPCGPVHINCPFREPLDSSPKPWERSCLSGLNVWMSTAKPFTRYFKVQHPFDCSYADNDMAEVLQVIQMAKKGLLLFGSIHGEDDVWAALLLAKHLSWPVVVDILSGLRLRKYIDHIPEIDNEVLFIDHLDHLLLSDSVKEFMQADVIIQIGSRITSKRISEMLESCFPCSYIMVDKHPSRHDPMHIVTHRVQNIIHFTNYLLKAFVPRSANQWRHFLQTLSTTAGWEISLQITSEISLTEPYVANTILDVICCGSAIFFGNSMPIRDADMYARNTPQSHHNLAIKLGSGSCHYIQVGSNRGASGIDGVLSTAIGFAVGCNKRVISVLGDVSFLHDTNGLSLLREQIPRKPMTILVINNHGGAIFSFLPVAAKTERNILDQYFYTCHDVSVQNLCLAHGVKHVKVSTKMDLRDALLTSKSQHVDCVIEVNSSIEDNAHFHSTLRKFTWQAMNHAMDSLSRISIPDSIFNGSVLYEVGKMEYSLYRVQLCSPPTSASANNKSSAFFREGFIISLSLTDGSIGFGEVAPLEIHKENLFDVEEQLLFLTHAIGGVTIKQFLPLLKGLFSSWLWRSLGIPTGSIFPSVRCGLEMAVLNAIGASEGSSLLNILCPQTVEFPGRSLLDVKICALLDSNAPPEEIASIAADLVNEGFAALKLKVARHHDPNYDALVIQEIRKKVGEEVEIRADANRNWSYEEAIQFAHSVKNCCLQYIEEPVKNEDDIIRFYEATGLPVALDETINTDRENQFELLSKYTHPGIVAFVIKPSVIGGFENAALVARWAQLLGKSAVISATYETSLGLSAYVQFSYFIDLQNLDILRIANKEVRPSIAHGLGTYKWFKEDASTQNLVTRRNSTNGFMGSPIADADRLLKEFQFNKNALVRDFAHVEVQTYQQKIYLDSVSISINVHEIGPSENDIVLVFLHGFLGTGEDWIPIMKAISGSARCISIDLPGHGASHFVDWVGENAMAESTFSIEAIVTILCDLFDYLHLKKVILVGYSMGARIALYMSLRCSAMIEGAVIVSGSPGLKDLAEREMRRAKDDFTASFLVSSGLESFLDIWYAGDLWNSLRCHPHFKKIVSNRLRHANLETLARVLSDLSIGRQPSLWDDLKRCELPLVFIVGERDAKFKAIAQKMHDTITDQNGSGEHWSEIVEIPYCGHAAHLENPLPVISAISRFLRKLKN
;
A
#
# COMPACT_ATOMS: atom_id res chain seq x y z
N MET A 1 -52.71 -9.86 -35.49
CA MET A 1 -51.72 -8.95 -36.10
C MET A 1 -51.11 -8.01 -35.06
N LEU A 2 -51.86 -7.21 -34.32
CA LEU A 2 -51.28 -6.28 -33.32
C LEU A 2 -50.38 -6.98 -32.28
N LEU A 3 -50.92 -7.95 -31.55
CA LEU A 3 -50.18 -8.67 -30.49
C LEU A 3 -48.91 -9.34 -31.03
N THR A 4 -49.03 -10.03 -32.17
CA THR A 4 -47.91 -10.69 -32.85
C THR A 4 -46.87 -9.69 -33.36
N THR A 5 -47.27 -8.49 -33.79
CA THR A 5 -46.35 -7.42 -34.24
C THR A 5 -45.60 -6.80 -33.07
N VAL A 6 -46.28 -6.58 -31.94
CA VAL A 6 -45.63 -6.08 -30.72
C VAL A 6 -44.63 -7.12 -30.20
N ASP A 7 -45.02 -8.39 -30.12
CA ASP A 7 -44.12 -9.47 -29.68
C ASP A 7 -42.93 -9.63 -30.62
N TYR A 8 -43.13 -9.52 -31.94
CA TYR A 8 -42.04 -9.53 -32.92
C TYR A 8 -41.10 -8.34 -32.76
N ALA A 9 -41.64 -7.14 -32.55
CA ALA A 9 -40.84 -5.94 -32.34
C ALA A 9 -40.02 -6.04 -31.04
N VAL A 10 -40.61 -6.56 -29.96
CA VAL A 10 -39.89 -6.83 -28.70
C VAL A 10 -38.82 -7.90 -28.89
N ASP A 11 -39.11 -8.98 -29.63
CA ASP A 11 -38.13 -10.02 -29.93
C ASP A 11 -36.95 -9.46 -30.73
N ILE A 12 -37.19 -8.67 -31.79
CA ILE A 12 -36.10 -8.00 -32.52
C ILE A 12 -35.31 -7.03 -31.64
N ALA A 13 -35.98 -6.22 -30.81
CA ALA A 13 -35.30 -5.24 -29.97
C ALA A 13 -34.39 -5.90 -28.90
N THR A 14 -34.76 -7.11 -28.45
CA THR A 14 -34.09 -7.82 -27.34
C THR A 14 -33.25 -9.02 -27.77
N SER A 15 -33.37 -9.48 -29.02
CA SER A 15 -32.54 -10.52 -29.61
C SER A 15 -31.25 -9.95 -30.19
N LEU A 16 -30.18 -10.76 -30.27
CA LEU A 16 -28.88 -10.33 -30.79
C LEU A 16 -28.93 -10.19 -32.32
N PRO A 17 -28.50 -9.05 -32.89
CA PRO A 17 -28.02 -7.84 -32.23
C PRO A 17 -29.17 -7.00 -31.66
N CYS A 18 -29.11 -6.63 -30.38
CA CYS A 18 -30.13 -5.79 -29.76
C CYS A 18 -30.10 -4.37 -30.35
N GLY A 19 -31.26 -3.73 -30.50
CA GLY A 19 -31.33 -2.41 -31.10
C GLY A 19 -32.72 -1.78 -31.10
N PRO A 20 -32.84 -0.52 -31.53
CA PRO A 20 -34.12 0.17 -31.60
C PRO A 20 -35.02 -0.44 -32.68
N VAL A 21 -36.33 -0.48 -32.41
CA VAL A 21 -37.37 -0.85 -33.36
C VAL A 21 -38.38 0.29 -33.49
N HIS A 22 -38.88 0.51 -34.71
CA HIS A 22 -39.88 1.55 -34.98
C HIS A 22 -41.24 0.90 -35.27
N ILE A 23 -42.22 1.13 -34.39
CA ILE A 23 -43.61 0.73 -34.59
C ILE A 23 -44.44 1.97 -34.91
N ASN A 24 -44.85 2.12 -36.16
CA ASN A 24 -45.73 3.21 -36.57
C ASN A 24 -47.20 2.84 -36.32
N CYS A 25 -47.88 3.60 -35.45
CA CYS A 25 -49.27 3.35 -35.05
C CYS A 25 -50.20 4.48 -35.55
N PRO A 26 -50.79 4.37 -36.76
CA PRO A 26 -51.68 5.40 -37.27
C PRO A 26 -53.06 5.32 -36.58
N PHE A 27 -53.46 6.42 -35.93
CA PHE A 27 -54.79 6.58 -35.33
C PHE A 27 -55.63 7.55 -36.17
N ARG A 28 -56.86 7.16 -36.52
CA ARG A 28 -57.81 8.05 -37.21
C ARG A 28 -58.53 8.91 -36.18
N GLU A 29 -58.82 10.16 -36.55
CA GLU A 29 -59.66 11.04 -35.75
C GLU A 29 -61.06 10.43 -35.49
N PRO A 30 -61.67 10.71 -34.33
CA PRO A 30 -61.20 11.62 -33.30
C PRO A 30 -60.29 10.93 -32.26
N LEU A 31 -59.26 11.65 -31.79
CA LEU A 31 -58.29 11.16 -30.79
C LEU A 31 -58.68 11.56 -29.36
N ASP A 32 -59.83 12.20 -29.18
CA ASP A 32 -60.30 12.70 -27.90
C ASP A 32 -60.85 11.56 -27.02
N SER A 33 -60.85 11.79 -25.71
CA SER A 33 -61.27 10.80 -24.70
C SER A 33 -62.79 10.58 -24.62
N SER A 34 -63.54 10.97 -25.66
CA SER A 34 -64.97 10.73 -25.78
C SER A 34 -65.27 9.23 -25.65
N PRO A 35 -65.89 8.77 -24.55
CA PRO A 35 -66.05 7.34 -24.29
C PRO A 35 -67.05 6.75 -25.28
N LYS A 36 -66.55 6.24 -26.41
CA LYS A 36 -67.31 5.34 -27.28
C LYS A 36 -67.18 3.92 -26.74
N PRO A 37 -68.28 3.15 -26.62
CA PRO A 37 -68.19 1.76 -26.23
C PRO A 37 -67.37 1.00 -27.28
N TRP A 38 -66.19 0.56 -26.88
CA TRP A 38 -65.35 -0.29 -27.72
C TRP A 38 -66.08 -1.61 -27.95
N GLU A 39 -66.32 -1.96 -29.21
CA GLU A 39 -66.79 -3.30 -29.56
C GLU A 39 -65.80 -4.37 -29.07
N ARG A 40 -66.16 -5.07 -27.99
CA ARG A 40 -65.36 -6.19 -27.44
C ARG A 40 -65.25 -7.39 -28.40
N SER A 41 -65.97 -7.38 -29.52
CA SER A 41 -65.89 -8.39 -30.57
C SER A 41 -64.46 -8.60 -31.07
N CYS A 42 -63.64 -7.54 -31.13
CA CYS A 42 -62.24 -7.62 -31.55
C CYS A 42 -61.31 -8.32 -30.54
N LEU A 43 -61.78 -8.57 -29.31
CA LEU A 43 -61.07 -9.32 -28.27
C LEU A 43 -61.53 -10.78 -28.17
N SER A 44 -62.53 -11.17 -28.98
CA SER A 44 -63.06 -12.54 -28.99
C SER A 44 -61.95 -13.56 -29.26
N GLY A 45 -61.87 -14.60 -28.42
CA GLY A 45 -60.84 -15.64 -28.49
C GLY A 45 -59.55 -15.35 -27.71
N LEU A 46 -59.36 -14.14 -27.16
CA LEU A 46 -58.15 -13.77 -26.41
C LEU A 46 -58.23 -14.00 -24.89
N ASN A 47 -59.38 -14.43 -24.36
CA ASN A 47 -59.62 -14.60 -22.92
C ASN A 47 -58.56 -15.47 -22.23
N VAL A 48 -58.13 -16.55 -22.90
CA VAL A 48 -57.11 -17.45 -22.35
C VAL A 48 -55.75 -16.75 -22.28
N TRP A 49 -55.32 -16.07 -23.35
CA TRP A 49 -54.06 -15.32 -23.36
C TRP A 49 -54.06 -14.19 -22.32
N MET A 50 -55.15 -13.43 -22.21
CA MET A 50 -55.30 -12.33 -21.23
C MET A 50 -55.25 -12.81 -19.77
N SER A 51 -55.48 -14.10 -19.52
CA SER A 51 -55.30 -14.69 -18.19
C SER A 51 -53.84 -15.05 -17.86
N THR A 52 -52.91 -14.85 -18.81
CA THR A 52 -51.48 -15.15 -18.67
C THR A 52 -50.62 -13.89 -18.69
N ALA A 53 -49.44 -13.95 -18.06
CA ALA A 53 -48.42 -12.90 -18.16
C ALA A 53 -47.42 -13.12 -19.33
N LYS A 54 -47.72 -14.01 -20.28
CA LYS A 54 -46.79 -14.42 -21.34
C LYS A 54 -47.08 -13.66 -22.65
N PRO A 55 -46.06 -13.42 -23.50
CA PRO A 55 -46.25 -12.93 -24.86
C PRO A 55 -47.25 -13.79 -25.64
N PHE A 56 -48.03 -13.17 -26.53
CA PHE A 56 -48.98 -13.88 -27.39
C PHE A 56 -48.25 -14.81 -28.36
N THR A 57 -47.12 -14.34 -28.91
CA THR A 57 -46.14 -15.13 -29.66
C THR A 57 -44.88 -15.30 -28.84
N ARG A 58 -44.51 -16.55 -28.57
CA ARG A 58 -43.28 -16.89 -27.86
C ARG A 58 -42.22 -17.31 -28.87
N TYR A 59 -41.16 -16.53 -28.96
CA TYR A 59 -39.99 -16.86 -29.75
C TYR A 59 -39.09 -17.77 -28.91
N PHE A 60 -38.97 -19.03 -29.31
CA PHE A 60 -38.03 -19.95 -28.70
C PHE A 60 -36.75 -19.93 -29.50
N LYS A 61 -35.63 -19.59 -28.86
CA LYS A 61 -34.31 -19.88 -29.42
C LYS A 61 -34.14 -21.39 -29.31
N VAL A 62 -34.32 -22.09 -30.42
CA VAL A 62 -33.88 -23.49 -30.52
C VAL A 62 -32.37 -23.45 -30.40
N GLN A 63 -31.86 -23.66 -29.19
CA GLN A 63 -30.48 -24.08 -29.03
C GLN A 63 -30.43 -25.42 -29.75
N HIS A 64 -29.85 -25.46 -30.95
CA HIS A 64 -29.43 -26.74 -31.48
C HIS A 64 -28.58 -27.39 -30.36
N PRO A 65 -28.92 -28.60 -29.90
CA PRO A 65 -27.90 -29.42 -29.29
C PRO A 65 -26.86 -29.52 -30.41
N PHE A 66 -25.73 -28.84 -30.26
CA PHE A 66 -24.63 -29.06 -31.17
C PHE A 66 -24.28 -30.55 -31.00
N ASP A 67 -24.73 -31.38 -31.92
CA ASP A 67 -24.18 -32.73 -32.06
C ASP A 67 -22.68 -32.54 -32.33
N CYS A 68 -21.90 -32.97 -31.34
CA CYS A 68 -20.47 -32.77 -31.12
C CYS A 68 -19.57 -33.32 -32.24
N SER A 69 -19.33 -32.56 -33.32
CA SER A 69 -18.14 -32.82 -34.15
C SER A 69 -17.48 -31.58 -34.76
N TYR A 70 -18.23 -30.58 -35.23
CA TYR A 70 -17.65 -29.41 -35.88
C TYR A 70 -17.33 -28.25 -34.92
N ALA A 71 -18.23 -27.91 -33.99
CA ALA A 71 -17.99 -26.83 -33.01
C ALA A 71 -16.89 -27.18 -31.99
N ASP A 72 -16.72 -28.48 -31.67
CA ASP A 72 -15.61 -28.96 -30.86
C ASP A 72 -14.27 -28.83 -31.61
N ASN A 73 -14.25 -28.98 -32.95
CA ASN A 73 -13.03 -28.81 -33.74
C ASN A 73 -12.56 -27.34 -33.78
N ASP A 74 -13.47 -26.38 -34.00
CA ASP A 74 -13.12 -24.95 -34.03
C ASP A 74 -12.65 -24.45 -32.66
N MET A 75 -13.31 -24.88 -31.58
CA MET A 75 -12.88 -24.56 -30.21
C MET A 75 -11.60 -25.31 -29.80
N ALA A 76 -11.32 -26.48 -30.37
CA ALA A 76 -10.06 -27.18 -30.20
C ALA A 76 -8.89 -26.44 -30.88
N GLU A 77 -9.09 -25.87 -32.07
CA GLU A 77 -8.11 -24.98 -32.72
C GLU A 77 -7.78 -23.77 -31.83
N VAL A 78 -8.81 -23.08 -31.35
CA VAL A 78 -8.64 -21.92 -30.44
C VAL A 78 -7.90 -22.32 -29.17
N LEU A 79 -8.25 -23.47 -28.57
CA LEU A 79 -7.55 -24.00 -27.41
C LEU A 79 -6.08 -24.31 -27.70
N GLN A 80 -5.77 -24.89 -28.87
CA GLN A 80 -4.39 -25.20 -29.26
C GLN A 80 -3.56 -23.93 -29.38
N VAL A 81 -4.11 -22.87 -30.01
CA VAL A 81 -3.46 -21.56 -30.10
C VAL A 81 -3.17 -21.00 -28.70
N ILE A 82 -4.13 -21.08 -27.78
CA ILE A 82 -3.97 -20.61 -26.40
C ILE A 82 -2.91 -21.43 -25.65
N GLN A 83 -2.90 -22.75 -25.82
CA GLN A 83 -1.92 -23.65 -25.19
C GLN A 83 -0.49 -23.40 -25.69
N MET A 84 -0.32 -22.93 -26.92
CA MET A 84 0.99 -22.62 -27.51
C MET A 84 1.48 -21.19 -27.23
N ALA A 85 0.66 -20.35 -26.62
CA ALA A 85 1.00 -18.95 -26.36
C ALA A 85 2.17 -18.83 -25.36
N LYS A 86 3.23 -18.10 -25.73
CA LYS A 86 4.32 -17.75 -24.81
C LYS A 86 4.05 -16.41 -24.13
N LYS A 87 3.57 -15.42 -24.89
CA LYS A 87 3.14 -14.10 -24.41
C LYS A 87 1.66 -13.88 -24.73
N GLY A 88 0.80 -14.41 -23.87
CA GLY A 88 -0.65 -14.24 -24.00
C GLY A 88 -1.16 -13.00 -23.25
N LEU A 89 -2.00 -12.18 -23.88
CA LEU A 89 -2.58 -10.96 -23.28
C LEU A 89 -4.11 -11.06 -23.24
N LEU A 90 -4.71 -10.72 -22.10
CA LEU A 90 -6.15 -10.52 -21.97
C LEU A 90 -6.48 -9.03 -22.05
N LEU A 91 -7.46 -8.66 -22.88
CA LEU A 91 -7.95 -7.29 -23.01
C LEU A 91 -9.45 -7.26 -22.74
N PHE A 92 -9.87 -6.58 -21.68
CA PHE A 92 -11.28 -6.46 -21.33
C PHE A 92 -11.82 -5.10 -21.77
N GLY A 93 -12.64 -5.12 -22.82
CA GLY A 93 -13.37 -3.96 -23.32
C GLY A 93 -14.69 -3.73 -22.58
N SER A 94 -15.67 -3.18 -23.28
CA SER A 94 -17.02 -2.94 -22.76
C SER A 94 -17.74 -4.24 -22.40
N ILE A 95 -18.07 -4.41 -21.11
CA ILE A 95 -18.82 -5.54 -20.56
C ILE A 95 -19.98 -4.97 -19.73
N HIS A 96 -21.20 -5.49 -19.92
CA HIS A 96 -22.40 -4.92 -19.31
C HIS A 96 -23.11 -5.86 -18.32
N GLY A 97 -22.91 -7.17 -18.46
CA GLY A 97 -23.55 -8.19 -17.63
C GLY A 97 -22.63 -8.67 -16.52
N GLU A 98 -23.18 -8.88 -15.33
CA GLU A 98 -22.44 -9.41 -14.17
C GLU A 98 -21.85 -10.80 -14.46
N ASP A 99 -22.62 -11.71 -15.06
CA ASP A 99 -22.16 -13.04 -15.44
C ASP A 99 -20.98 -13.02 -16.44
N ASP A 100 -20.96 -12.02 -17.34
CA ASP A 100 -19.87 -11.86 -18.30
C ASP A 100 -18.58 -11.38 -17.62
N VAL A 101 -18.71 -10.44 -16.67
CA VAL A 101 -17.58 -9.98 -15.84
C VAL A 101 -17.00 -11.14 -15.05
N TRP A 102 -17.85 -11.97 -14.45
CA TRP A 102 -17.43 -13.17 -13.75
C TRP A 102 -16.71 -14.18 -14.65
N ALA A 103 -17.28 -14.46 -15.82
CA ALA A 103 -16.64 -15.32 -16.79
C ALA A 103 -15.25 -14.80 -17.20
N ALA A 104 -15.13 -13.48 -17.45
CA ALA A 104 -13.85 -12.85 -17.76
C ALA A 104 -12.82 -12.99 -16.62
N LEU A 105 -13.23 -12.76 -15.37
CA LEU A 105 -12.35 -12.90 -14.20
C LEU A 105 -11.91 -14.35 -13.95
N LEU A 106 -12.82 -15.32 -14.10
CA LEU A 106 -12.50 -16.73 -13.98
C LEU A 106 -11.52 -17.17 -15.08
N LEU A 107 -11.72 -16.69 -16.31
CA LEU A 107 -10.80 -16.91 -17.41
C LEU A 107 -9.42 -16.32 -17.11
N ALA A 108 -9.36 -15.08 -16.62
CA ALA A 108 -8.12 -14.42 -16.25
C ALA A 108 -7.33 -15.19 -15.18
N LYS A 109 -8.03 -15.69 -14.15
CA LYS A 109 -7.43 -16.53 -13.12
C LYS A 109 -6.88 -17.82 -13.73
N HIS A 110 -7.69 -18.50 -14.54
CA HIS A 110 -7.32 -19.79 -15.14
C HIS A 110 -6.08 -19.70 -16.02
N LEU A 111 -6.05 -18.71 -16.92
CA LEU A 111 -4.93 -18.48 -17.84
C LEU A 111 -3.72 -17.88 -17.14
N SER A 112 -3.92 -17.12 -16.06
CA SER A 112 -2.84 -16.40 -15.36
C SER A 112 -2.05 -15.43 -16.27
N TRP A 113 -2.68 -14.95 -17.34
CA TRP A 113 -2.14 -13.97 -18.28
C TRP A 113 -2.30 -12.54 -17.75
N PRO A 114 -1.45 -11.58 -18.16
CA PRO A 114 -1.66 -10.16 -17.88
C PRO A 114 -3.00 -9.69 -18.46
N VAL A 115 -3.74 -8.90 -17.68
CA VAL A 115 -5.08 -8.39 -18.02
C VAL A 115 -5.05 -6.88 -18.13
N VAL A 116 -5.35 -6.37 -19.31
CA VAL A 116 -5.56 -4.95 -19.57
C VAL A 116 -7.05 -4.67 -19.50
N VAL A 117 -7.46 -3.66 -18.75
CA VAL A 117 -8.86 -3.33 -18.53
C VAL A 117 -9.18 -1.93 -19.03
N ASP A 118 -10.11 -1.86 -19.98
CA ASP A 118 -10.74 -0.61 -20.40
C ASP A 118 -11.69 -0.12 -19.30
N ILE A 119 -11.86 1.19 -19.17
CA ILE A 119 -12.79 1.78 -18.20
C ILE A 119 -14.23 1.23 -18.32
N LEU A 120 -14.70 0.91 -19.53
CA LEU A 120 -16.04 0.37 -19.78
C LEU A 120 -16.24 -1.08 -19.36
N SER A 121 -15.17 -1.79 -19.02
CA SER A 121 -15.28 -3.11 -18.38
C SER A 121 -15.84 -3.01 -16.95
N GLY A 122 -15.75 -1.83 -16.32
CA GLY A 122 -15.98 -1.62 -14.89
C GLY A 122 -14.85 -2.15 -14.00
N LEU A 123 -13.96 -3.01 -14.52
CA LEU A 123 -12.86 -3.64 -13.79
C LEU A 123 -11.67 -2.70 -13.56
N ARG A 124 -11.60 -1.56 -14.26
CA ARG A 124 -10.67 -0.48 -13.91
C ARG A 124 -10.99 0.13 -12.54
N LEU A 125 -12.25 0.03 -12.08
CA LEU A 125 -12.76 0.60 -10.83
C LEU A 125 -13.03 -0.48 -9.75
N ARG A 126 -12.26 -1.58 -9.77
CA ARG A 126 -12.52 -2.86 -9.06
C ARG A 126 -12.30 -2.90 -7.54
N LYS A 127 -12.40 -1.78 -6.82
CA LYS A 127 -12.07 -1.66 -5.37
C LYS A 127 -12.67 -2.75 -4.45
N TYR A 128 -13.80 -3.35 -4.82
CA TYR A 128 -14.51 -4.35 -4.01
C TYR A 128 -14.41 -5.80 -4.54
N ILE A 129 -13.55 -6.03 -5.54
CA ILE A 129 -13.28 -7.37 -6.10
C ILE A 129 -12.18 -8.07 -5.28
N ASP A 130 -11.27 -7.31 -4.67
CA ASP A 130 -10.15 -7.77 -3.82
C ASP A 130 -10.59 -8.40 -2.48
N HIS A 131 -11.87 -8.74 -2.31
CA HIS A 131 -12.43 -9.36 -1.10
C HIS A 131 -13.04 -10.73 -1.38
N ILE A 132 -12.81 -11.30 -2.56
CA ILE A 132 -13.39 -12.58 -2.99
C ILE A 132 -12.31 -13.67 -2.86
N PRO A 133 -12.46 -14.61 -1.91
CA PRO A 133 -11.47 -15.67 -1.65
C PRO A 133 -11.13 -16.51 -2.89
N GLU A 134 -12.08 -16.67 -3.83
CA GLU A 134 -11.84 -17.45 -5.05
C GLU A 134 -11.07 -16.71 -6.15
N ILE A 135 -10.90 -15.38 -6.10
CA ILE A 135 -10.19 -14.59 -7.14
C ILE A 135 -8.87 -14.00 -6.62
N ASP A 136 -8.68 -13.97 -5.29
CA ASP A 136 -7.69 -13.12 -4.66
C ASP A 136 -6.22 -13.47 -4.99
N ASN A 137 -5.45 -12.42 -5.30
CA ASN A 137 -3.99 -12.37 -5.51
C ASN A 137 -3.38 -13.06 -6.76
N GLU A 138 -4.15 -13.69 -7.66
CA GLU A 138 -3.57 -14.36 -8.84
C GLU A 138 -3.75 -13.65 -10.19
N VAL A 139 -4.68 -12.68 -10.32
CA VAL A 139 -4.86 -11.95 -11.58
C VAL A 139 -3.92 -10.73 -11.64
N LEU A 140 -3.10 -10.64 -12.69
CA LEU A 140 -2.25 -9.48 -12.91
C LEU A 140 -2.97 -8.44 -13.79
N PHE A 141 -3.48 -7.38 -13.19
CA PHE A 141 -4.03 -6.24 -13.91
C PHE A 141 -2.93 -5.25 -14.33
N ILE A 142 -2.97 -4.82 -15.58
CA ILE A 142 -2.09 -3.79 -16.18
C ILE A 142 -2.96 -2.56 -16.47
N ASP A 143 -3.22 -1.78 -15.42
CA ASP A 143 -4.08 -0.59 -15.52
C ASP A 143 -3.41 0.47 -16.42
N HIS A 144 -2.14 0.79 -16.21
CA HIS A 144 -1.52 1.93 -16.90
C HIS A 144 -0.93 1.61 -18.27
N LEU A 145 -1.47 0.63 -19.02
CA LEU A 145 -0.89 0.22 -20.30
C LEU A 145 -0.78 1.38 -21.31
N ASP A 146 -1.78 2.28 -21.37
CA ASP A 146 -1.70 3.46 -22.25
C ASP A 146 -0.41 4.26 -22.01
N HIS A 147 -0.09 4.55 -20.75
CA HIS A 147 1.11 5.30 -20.40
C HIS A 147 2.40 4.50 -20.53
N LEU A 148 2.37 3.18 -20.31
CA LEU A 148 3.51 2.29 -20.56
C LEU A 148 3.95 2.40 -22.03
N LEU A 149 2.98 2.39 -22.94
CA LEU A 149 3.18 2.48 -24.38
C LEU A 149 3.64 3.87 -24.86
N LEU A 150 3.92 4.82 -23.97
CA LEU A 150 4.62 6.05 -24.37
C LEU A 150 6.07 5.75 -24.76
N SER A 151 6.72 4.81 -24.08
CA SER A 151 8.11 4.40 -24.34
C SER A 151 8.18 3.44 -25.53
N ASP A 152 9.06 3.73 -26.49
CA ASP A 152 9.25 2.88 -27.67
C ASP A 152 9.86 1.52 -27.28
N SER A 153 10.79 1.50 -26.31
CA SER A 153 11.35 0.26 -25.76
C SER A 153 10.26 -0.62 -25.13
N VAL A 154 9.28 -0.02 -24.46
CA VAL A 154 8.13 -0.78 -23.93
C VAL A 154 7.23 -1.29 -25.05
N LYS A 155 6.96 -0.50 -26.12
CA LYS A 155 6.18 -0.99 -27.28
C LYS A 155 6.82 -2.20 -27.95
N GLU A 156 8.14 -2.20 -28.10
CA GLU A 156 8.90 -3.34 -28.63
C GLU A 156 8.85 -4.54 -27.68
N PHE A 157 8.87 -4.30 -26.37
CA PHE A 157 8.76 -5.37 -25.36
C PHE A 157 7.34 -5.97 -25.24
N MET A 158 6.30 -5.17 -25.50
CA MET A 158 4.88 -5.52 -25.36
C MET A 158 4.34 -6.48 -26.42
N GLN A 159 5.13 -6.85 -27.43
CA GLN A 159 4.74 -7.74 -28.53
C GLN A 159 4.21 -9.08 -27.99
N ALA A 160 2.88 -9.25 -28.03
CA ALA A 160 2.15 -10.42 -27.57
C ALA A 160 1.91 -11.39 -28.74
N ASP A 161 2.02 -12.69 -28.49
CA ASP A 161 1.80 -13.70 -29.53
C ASP A 161 0.30 -13.97 -29.71
N VAL A 162 -0.45 -14.02 -28.61
CA VAL A 162 -1.89 -14.29 -28.60
C VAL A 162 -2.61 -13.25 -27.78
N ILE A 163 -3.67 -12.66 -28.35
CA ILE A 163 -4.52 -11.68 -27.68
C ILE A 163 -5.94 -12.22 -27.61
N ILE A 164 -6.52 -12.24 -26.41
CA ILE A 164 -7.93 -12.52 -26.19
C ILE A 164 -8.61 -11.24 -25.73
N GLN A 165 -9.48 -10.66 -26.56
CA GLN A 165 -10.31 -9.53 -26.17
C GLN A 165 -11.70 -10.01 -25.75
N ILE A 166 -12.09 -9.75 -24.50
CA ILE A 166 -13.45 -9.96 -24.01
C ILE A 166 -14.21 -8.63 -24.09
N GLY A 167 -15.36 -8.63 -24.77
CA GLY A 167 -16.10 -7.41 -25.08
C GLY A 167 -15.48 -6.62 -26.23
N SER A 168 -16.01 -5.43 -26.48
CA SER A 168 -15.63 -4.56 -27.61
C SER A 168 -15.42 -3.10 -27.19
N ARG A 169 -15.10 -2.20 -28.13
CA ARG A 169 -15.02 -0.74 -27.93
C ARG A 169 -13.94 -0.28 -26.94
N ILE A 170 -12.68 -0.49 -27.31
CA ILE A 170 -11.53 0.07 -26.59
C ILE A 170 -11.53 1.61 -26.67
N THR A 171 -11.30 2.26 -25.55
CA THR A 171 -11.28 3.72 -25.36
C THR A 171 -9.92 4.28 -25.72
N SER A 172 -8.83 3.63 -25.28
CA SER A 172 -7.46 4.04 -25.58
C SER A 172 -7.12 3.92 -27.07
N LYS A 173 -6.70 5.05 -27.64
CA LYS A 173 -6.13 5.11 -28.99
C LYS A 173 -4.78 4.39 -29.05
N ARG A 174 -3.94 4.54 -28.02
CA ARG A 174 -2.57 4.02 -28.00
C ARG A 174 -2.54 2.50 -27.87
N ILE A 175 -3.47 1.91 -27.12
CA ILE A 175 -3.68 0.45 -27.11
C ILE A 175 -4.13 -0.03 -28.48
N SER A 176 -5.04 0.70 -29.15
CA SER A 176 -5.47 0.35 -30.50
C SER A 176 -4.29 0.37 -31.51
N GLU A 177 -3.43 1.39 -31.43
CA GLU A 177 -2.20 1.50 -32.23
C GLU A 177 -1.20 0.36 -31.90
N MET A 178 -1.07 0.00 -30.62
CA MET A 178 -0.26 -1.15 -30.21
C MET A 178 -0.77 -2.45 -30.84
N LEU A 179 -2.09 -2.71 -30.79
CA LEU A 179 -2.68 -3.90 -31.39
C LEU A 179 -2.41 -3.99 -32.90
N GLU A 180 -2.51 -2.87 -33.62
CA GLU A 180 -2.18 -2.78 -35.04
C GLU A 180 -0.70 -3.08 -35.31
N SER A 181 0.20 -2.52 -34.49
CA SER A 181 1.65 -2.75 -34.62
C SER A 181 2.11 -4.15 -34.19
N CYS A 182 1.38 -4.78 -33.27
CA CYS A 182 1.76 -6.05 -32.66
C CYS A 182 1.59 -7.23 -33.62
N PHE A 183 0.57 -7.17 -34.47
CA PHE A 183 0.20 -8.21 -35.43
C PHE A 183 0.32 -9.64 -34.84
N PRO A 184 -0.40 -9.94 -33.74
CA PRO A 184 -0.26 -11.21 -33.02
C PRO A 184 -0.56 -12.39 -33.93
N CYS A 185 0.04 -13.56 -33.67
CA CYS A 185 -0.23 -14.75 -34.46
C CYS A 185 -1.70 -15.19 -34.35
N SER A 186 -2.36 -14.84 -33.25
CA SER A 186 -3.81 -14.93 -33.14
C SER A 186 -4.40 -13.82 -32.29
N TYR A 187 -5.46 -13.20 -32.82
CA TYR A 187 -6.31 -12.26 -32.11
C TYR A 187 -7.74 -12.81 -32.04
N ILE A 188 -8.11 -13.31 -30.86
CA ILE A 188 -9.40 -13.89 -30.55
C ILE A 188 -10.29 -12.82 -29.91
N MET A 189 -11.38 -12.44 -30.58
CA MET A 189 -12.39 -11.52 -30.05
C MET A 189 -13.62 -12.27 -29.59
N VAL A 190 -13.99 -12.11 -28.32
CA VAL A 190 -15.14 -12.74 -27.68
C VAL A 190 -16.18 -11.67 -27.32
N ASP A 191 -17.21 -11.51 -28.15
CA ASP A 191 -18.24 -10.48 -28.00
C ASP A 191 -19.60 -11.00 -28.45
N LYS A 192 -20.68 -10.65 -27.74
CA LYS A 192 -22.05 -11.13 -28.03
C LYS A 192 -22.60 -10.59 -29.34
N HIS A 193 -22.06 -9.47 -29.83
CA HIS A 193 -22.59 -8.79 -31.00
C HIS A 193 -22.21 -9.51 -32.30
N PRO A 194 -23.16 -9.92 -33.16
CA PRO A 194 -22.87 -10.70 -34.37
C PRO A 194 -22.14 -9.93 -35.46
N SER A 195 -22.26 -8.60 -35.52
CA SER A 195 -21.56 -7.77 -36.52
C SER A 195 -20.10 -7.49 -36.16
N ARG A 196 -19.26 -7.26 -37.18
CA ARG A 196 -17.83 -6.97 -37.05
C ARG A 196 -17.56 -5.72 -36.19
N HIS A 197 -16.89 -5.91 -35.07
CA HIS A 197 -16.35 -4.86 -34.18
C HIS A 197 -14.82 -4.87 -34.20
N ASP A 198 -14.26 -4.84 -35.41
CA ASP A 198 -12.83 -4.89 -35.67
C ASP A 198 -12.49 -3.77 -36.67
N PRO A 199 -12.16 -2.56 -36.19
CA PRO A 199 -11.85 -1.44 -37.07
C PRO A 199 -10.49 -1.60 -37.78
N MET A 200 -9.59 -2.43 -37.22
CA MET A 200 -8.22 -2.64 -37.73
C MET A 200 -8.14 -3.82 -38.71
N HIS A 201 -9.18 -4.65 -38.79
CA HIS A 201 -9.26 -5.82 -39.67
C HIS A 201 -8.19 -6.89 -39.39
N ILE A 202 -7.85 -7.09 -38.11
CA ILE A 202 -6.79 -8.02 -37.65
C ILE A 202 -7.30 -9.15 -36.73
N VAL A 203 -8.60 -9.18 -36.41
CA VAL A 203 -9.19 -10.26 -35.60
C VAL A 203 -9.18 -11.55 -36.40
N THR A 204 -8.49 -12.58 -35.89
CA THR A 204 -8.37 -13.89 -36.56
C THR A 204 -9.50 -14.84 -36.17
N HIS A 205 -9.99 -14.77 -34.93
CA HIS A 205 -11.06 -15.64 -34.42
C HIS A 205 -12.15 -14.82 -33.76
N ARG A 206 -13.42 -15.18 -33.99
CA ARG A 206 -14.57 -14.48 -33.41
C ARG A 206 -15.53 -15.44 -32.71
N VAL A 207 -15.70 -15.24 -31.40
CA VAL A 207 -16.54 -16.09 -30.55
C VAL A 207 -17.70 -15.27 -29.99
N GLN A 208 -18.94 -15.74 -30.18
CA GLN A 208 -20.15 -14.94 -29.90
C GLN A 208 -20.75 -15.17 -28.50
N ASN A 209 -20.04 -15.87 -27.60
CA ASN A 209 -20.55 -16.19 -26.26
C ASN A 209 -19.40 -16.27 -25.23
N ILE A 210 -19.32 -15.26 -24.35
CA ILE A 210 -18.28 -15.13 -23.32
C ILE A 210 -18.33 -16.30 -22.31
N ILE A 211 -19.53 -16.64 -21.85
CA ILE A 211 -19.72 -17.68 -20.82
C ILE A 211 -19.38 -19.06 -21.37
N HIS A 212 -19.85 -19.39 -22.57
CA HIS A 212 -19.56 -20.68 -23.20
C HIS A 212 -18.07 -20.84 -23.50
N PHE A 213 -17.43 -19.81 -24.05
CA PHE A 213 -15.99 -19.76 -24.29
C PHE A 213 -15.19 -20.01 -23.01
N THR A 214 -15.54 -19.29 -21.94
CA THR A 214 -14.89 -19.43 -20.63
C THR A 214 -15.08 -20.83 -20.07
N ASN A 215 -16.31 -21.35 -20.05
CA ASN A 215 -16.62 -22.68 -19.52
C ASN A 215 -15.90 -23.79 -20.29
N TYR A 216 -15.69 -23.62 -21.59
CA TYR A 216 -14.91 -24.55 -22.41
C TYR A 216 -13.44 -24.56 -21.96
N LEU A 217 -12.82 -23.37 -21.84
CA LEU A 217 -11.41 -23.25 -21.44
C LEU A 217 -11.15 -23.68 -20.00
N LEU A 218 -12.08 -23.43 -19.07
CA LEU A 218 -11.96 -23.86 -17.67
C LEU A 218 -11.90 -25.39 -17.52
N LYS A 219 -12.49 -26.14 -18.47
CA LYS A 219 -12.43 -27.61 -18.49
C LYS A 219 -11.15 -28.15 -19.13
N ALA A 220 -10.42 -27.30 -19.86
CA ALA A 220 -9.21 -27.68 -20.56
C ALA A 220 -7.95 -27.40 -19.72
N PHE A 221 -6.95 -28.27 -19.85
CA PHE A 221 -5.63 -28.02 -19.29
C PHE A 221 -4.91 -26.97 -20.14
N VAL A 222 -4.55 -25.84 -19.53
CA VAL A 222 -3.70 -24.83 -20.14
C VAL A 222 -2.42 -24.73 -19.30
N PRO A 223 -1.22 -24.94 -19.89
CA PRO A 223 0.02 -24.82 -19.15
C PRO A 223 0.15 -23.42 -18.54
N ARG A 224 0.30 -23.34 -17.22
CA ARG A 224 0.63 -22.07 -16.55
C ARG A 224 2.14 -21.83 -16.71
N SER A 225 2.54 -20.98 -17.65
CA SER A 225 3.94 -20.56 -17.75
C SER A 225 4.18 -19.38 -16.80
N ALA A 226 5.06 -19.58 -15.82
CA ALA A 226 5.61 -18.47 -15.04
C ALA A 226 6.60 -17.71 -15.94
N ASN A 227 6.09 -16.82 -16.78
CA ASN A 227 6.90 -16.07 -17.74
C ASN A 227 7.43 -14.76 -17.12
N GLN A 228 8.74 -14.52 -17.28
CA GLN A 228 9.43 -13.27 -16.99
C GLN A 228 8.68 -12.02 -17.48
N TRP A 229 8.05 -12.11 -18.67
CA TRP A 229 7.21 -11.06 -19.25
C TRP A 229 6.12 -10.57 -18.29
N ARG A 230 5.43 -11.50 -17.60
CA ARG A 230 4.39 -11.16 -16.63
C ARG A 230 4.93 -10.35 -15.46
N HIS A 231 6.05 -10.75 -14.88
CA HIS A 231 6.65 -10.04 -13.74
C HIS A 231 7.16 -8.65 -14.13
N PHE A 232 7.72 -8.51 -15.33
CA PHE A 232 8.18 -7.22 -15.83
C PHE A 232 7.03 -6.26 -16.08
N LEU A 233 5.93 -6.73 -16.68
CA LEU A 233 4.72 -5.91 -16.83
C LEU A 233 4.12 -5.48 -15.50
N GLN A 234 4.16 -6.35 -14.48
CA GLN A 234 3.75 -5.98 -13.13
C GLN A 234 4.59 -4.81 -12.59
N THR A 235 5.91 -4.87 -12.71
CA THR A 235 6.82 -3.81 -12.27
C THR A 235 6.58 -2.52 -13.06
N LEU A 236 6.49 -2.59 -14.38
CA LEU A 236 6.26 -1.43 -15.24
C LEU A 236 4.93 -0.75 -14.91
N SER A 237 3.86 -1.53 -14.77
CA SER A 237 2.54 -1.03 -14.37
C SER A 237 2.57 -0.33 -13.01
N THR A 238 3.25 -0.95 -12.02
CA THR A 238 3.43 -0.38 -10.67
C THR A 238 4.20 0.93 -10.73
N THR A 239 5.30 0.96 -11.49
CA THR A 239 6.18 2.13 -11.66
C THR A 239 5.44 3.30 -12.31
N ALA A 240 4.65 3.02 -13.36
CA ALA A 240 3.84 4.03 -14.04
C ALA A 240 2.73 4.57 -13.14
N GLY A 241 2.02 3.69 -12.42
CA GLY A 241 0.98 4.09 -11.48
C GLY A 241 1.51 4.96 -10.34
N TRP A 242 2.70 4.64 -9.83
CA TRP A 242 3.39 5.46 -8.83
C TRP A 242 3.73 6.84 -9.39
N GLU A 243 4.33 6.93 -10.58
CA GLU A 243 4.71 8.21 -11.19
C GLU A 243 3.49 9.09 -11.47
N ILE A 244 2.44 8.52 -12.06
CA ILE A 244 1.17 9.22 -12.31
C ILE A 244 0.59 9.75 -11.00
N SER A 245 0.56 8.93 -9.95
CA SER A 245 0.03 9.33 -8.64
C SER A 245 0.85 10.45 -8.01
N LEU A 246 2.18 10.40 -8.08
CA LEU A 246 3.06 11.45 -7.57
C LEU A 246 2.79 12.78 -8.30
N GLN A 247 2.74 12.78 -9.64
CA GLN A 247 2.51 14.00 -10.41
C GLN A 247 1.11 14.60 -10.12
N ILE A 248 0.06 13.76 -10.09
CA ILE A 248 -1.31 14.18 -9.78
C ILE A 248 -1.43 14.75 -8.37
N THR A 249 -0.76 14.16 -7.38
CA THR A 249 -0.81 14.64 -5.99
C THR A 249 0.03 15.88 -5.76
N SER A 250 1.17 16.01 -6.43
CA SER A 250 2.09 17.16 -6.32
C SER A 250 1.57 18.42 -7.01
N GLU A 251 0.78 18.28 -8.08
CA GLU A 251 0.14 19.44 -8.73
C GLU A 251 -0.74 20.20 -7.74
N ILE A 252 -0.60 21.52 -7.65
CA ILE A 252 -1.39 22.30 -6.67
C ILE A 252 -2.80 22.55 -7.24
N SER A 253 -2.89 22.73 -8.55
CA SER A 253 -4.12 23.10 -9.24
C SER A 253 -5.11 21.94 -9.31
N LEU A 254 -6.40 22.28 -9.39
CA LEU A 254 -7.46 21.30 -9.66
C LEU A 254 -7.50 20.98 -11.17
N THR A 255 -6.99 19.82 -11.55
CA THR A 255 -6.89 19.37 -12.95
C THR A 255 -7.86 18.23 -13.26
N GLU A 256 -8.22 18.06 -14.53
CA GLU A 256 -9.10 16.98 -14.99
C GLU A 256 -8.57 15.57 -14.64
N PRO A 257 -7.26 15.27 -14.80
CA PRO A 257 -6.68 14.00 -14.34
C PRO A 257 -6.85 13.77 -12.83
N TYR A 258 -6.80 14.83 -12.00
CA TYR A 258 -7.04 14.71 -10.57
C TYR A 258 -8.48 14.26 -10.26
N VAL A 259 -9.47 14.80 -10.99
CA VAL A 259 -10.88 14.40 -10.85
C VAL A 259 -11.03 12.91 -11.20
N ALA A 260 -10.48 12.47 -12.34
CA ALA A 260 -10.54 11.08 -12.77
C ALA A 260 -9.84 10.12 -11.78
N ASN A 261 -8.73 10.55 -11.17
CA ASN A 261 -7.97 9.77 -10.20
C ASN A 261 -8.69 9.64 -8.84
N THR A 262 -9.36 10.71 -8.38
CA THR A 262 -9.95 10.81 -7.04
C THR A 262 -11.40 10.34 -6.97
N ILE A 263 -12.12 10.25 -8.10
CA ILE A 263 -13.55 9.92 -8.11
C ILE A 263 -13.88 8.59 -7.40
N LEU A 264 -12.96 7.63 -7.41
CA LEU A 264 -13.10 6.34 -6.73
C LEU A 264 -13.13 6.43 -5.21
N ASP A 265 -12.61 7.50 -4.62
CA ASP A 265 -12.56 7.66 -3.17
C ASP A 265 -13.97 7.82 -2.56
N VAL A 266 -14.96 8.21 -3.37
CA VAL A 266 -16.34 8.46 -2.92
C VAL A 266 -17.38 7.44 -3.40
N ILE A 267 -17.02 6.55 -4.32
CA ILE A 267 -17.91 5.46 -4.77
C ILE A 267 -18.12 4.45 -3.64
N CYS A 268 -19.35 3.97 -3.47
CA CYS A 268 -19.71 2.95 -2.48
C CYS A 268 -20.29 1.69 -3.13
N CYS A 269 -20.33 0.58 -2.40
CA CYS A 269 -21.10 -0.62 -2.78
C CYS A 269 -22.54 -0.22 -3.16
N GLY A 270 -22.99 -0.62 -4.36
CA GLY A 270 -24.32 -0.25 -4.87
C GLY A 270 -24.41 1.10 -5.60
N SER A 271 -23.26 1.68 -5.98
CA SER A 271 -23.18 2.83 -6.88
C SER A 271 -22.86 2.38 -8.32
N ALA A 272 -23.15 3.23 -9.29
CA ALA A 272 -22.73 3.08 -10.68
C ALA A 272 -22.17 4.42 -11.20
N ILE A 273 -21.37 4.37 -12.26
CA ILE A 273 -20.82 5.57 -12.89
C ILE A 273 -21.28 5.69 -14.34
N PHE A 274 -21.53 6.92 -14.76
CA PHE A 274 -21.78 7.24 -16.16
C PHE A 274 -20.82 8.30 -16.68
N PHE A 275 -19.95 7.94 -17.62
CA PHE A 275 -19.03 8.90 -18.23
C PHE A 275 -19.63 9.53 -19.48
N GLY A 276 -19.43 10.84 -19.60
CA GLY A 276 -19.60 11.56 -20.85
C GLY A 276 -18.49 11.20 -21.85
N ASN A 277 -18.78 11.44 -23.12
CA ASN A 277 -17.79 11.30 -24.20
C ASN A 277 -16.70 12.39 -24.11
N SER A 278 -15.74 12.39 -25.04
CA SER A 278 -14.60 13.31 -25.05
C SER A 278 -13.55 13.01 -23.96
N MET A 279 -13.03 14.00 -23.25
CA MET A 279 -11.98 13.85 -22.23
C MET A 279 -12.41 13.07 -20.97
N PRO A 280 -13.62 13.25 -20.38
CA PRO A 280 -14.01 12.57 -19.14
C PRO A 280 -13.79 11.04 -19.14
N ILE A 281 -14.24 10.33 -20.17
CA ILE A 281 -14.01 8.87 -20.28
C ILE A 281 -12.54 8.52 -20.53
N ARG A 282 -11.79 9.34 -21.26
CA ARG A 282 -10.37 9.11 -21.57
C ARG A 282 -9.50 9.33 -20.34
N ASP A 283 -9.79 10.36 -19.56
CA ASP A 283 -9.09 10.63 -18.30
C ASP A 283 -9.37 9.54 -17.28
N ALA A 284 -10.62 9.03 -17.24
CA ALA A 284 -10.93 7.86 -16.44
C ALA A 284 -10.15 6.61 -16.90
N ASP A 285 -10.08 6.33 -18.20
CA ASP A 285 -9.32 5.21 -18.74
C ASP A 285 -7.81 5.31 -18.44
N MET A 286 -7.24 6.51 -18.56
CA MET A 286 -5.82 6.78 -18.31
C MET A 286 -5.47 6.80 -16.81
N TYR A 287 -6.26 7.52 -16.01
CA TYR A 287 -5.85 7.98 -14.67
C TYR A 287 -6.71 7.47 -13.52
N ALA A 288 -7.85 6.80 -13.79
CA ALA A 288 -8.60 6.19 -12.70
C ALA A 288 -7.71 5.18 -11.97
N ARG A 289 -7.59 5.39 -10.67
CA ARG A 289 -6.70 4.65 -9.78
C ARG A 289 -7.47 3.62 -9.02
N ASN A 290 -7.19 2.34 -9.23
CA ASN A 290 -7.53 1.36 -8.22
C ASN A 290 -6.64 1.62 -7.00
N THR A 291 -7.20 2.05 -5.87
CA THR A 291 -6.43 2.14 -4.63
C THR A 291 -6.09 0.72 -4.18
N PRO A 292 -4.82 0.27 -4.20
CA PRO A 292 -4.44 -0.82 -3.30
C PRO A 292 -4.79 -0.31 -1.92
N GLN A 293 -5.66 -1.04 -1.23
CA GLN A 293 -6.33 -0.57 -0.03
C GLN A 293 -5.33 0.10 0.93
N SER A 294 -5.50 1.40 1.14
CA SER A 294 -5.35 1.95 2.49
C SER A 294 -6.38 1.19 3.32
N HIS A 295 -6.00 0.03 3.82
CA HIS A 295 -6.84 -0.89 4.57
C HIS A 295 -7.20 -0.27 5.92
N HIS A 296 -7.99 0.81 5.98
CA HIS A 296 -8.16 1.50 7.25
C HIS A 296 -9.57 1.91 7.66
N ASN A 297 -10.61 1.94 6.82
CA ASN A 297 -11.88 2.50 7.32
C ASN A 297 -13.22 1.99 6.77
N LEU A 298 -13.32 0.92 5.98
CA LEU A 298 -14.63 0.43 5.54
C LEU A 298 -14.87 -1.05 5.87
N ALA A 299 -15.01 -1.33 7.16
CA ALA A 299 -15.78 -2.47 7.63
C ALA A 299 -17.27 -2.19 7.36
N ILE A 300 -17.76 -2.54 6.17
CA ILE A 300 -19.21 -2.64 5.92
C ILE A 300 -19.58 -4.10 5.78
N LYS A 301 -20.46 -4.54 6.68
CA LYS A 301 -21.17 -5.82 6.71
C LYS A 301 -21.57 -6.29 5.31
N LEU A 302 -21.06 -7.44 4.89
CA LEU A 302 -21.58 -8.17 3.72
C LEU A 302 -21.76 -9.65 4.08
N GLY A 303 -22.90 -9.95 4.70
CA GLY A 303 -23.46 -11.30 4.72
C GLY A 303 -24.21 -11.54 3.42
N SER A 304 -23.50 -11.78 2.31
CA SER A 304 -23.98 -12.42 1.07
C SER A 304 -22.81 -12.38 0.07
N GLY A 305 -22.40 -13.54 -0.46
CA GLY A 305 -21.25 -13.70 -1.35
C GLY A 305 -21.39 -13.09 -2.75
N SER A 306 -21.66 -11.79 -2.84
CA SER A 306 -21.77 -11.06 -4.11
C SER A 306 -20.53 -10.18 -4.33
N CYS A 307 -19.84 -10.36 -5.46
CA CYS A 307 -18.82 -9.44 -5.96
C CYS A 307 -19.45 -8.09 -6.28
N HIS A 308 -18.95 -7.00 -5.69
CA HIS A 308 -19.48 -5.67 -5.93
C HIS A 308 -18.62 -4.92 -6.96
N TYR A 309 -18.69 -5.28 -8.25
CA TYR A 309 -18.02 -4.47 -9.29
C TYR A 309 -18.78 -3.15 -9.53
N ILE A 310 -18.06 -2.12 -9.98
CA ILE A 310 -18.67 -0.83 -10.34
C ILE A 310 -19.18 -0.91 -11.77
N GLN A 311 -20.49 -0.79 -11.93
CA GLN A 311 -21.11 -0.74 -13.25
C GLN A 311 -20.81 0.62 -13.90
N VAL A 312 -20.23 0.60 -15.09
CA VAL A 312 -19.85 1.80 -15.85
C VAL A 312 -20.69 1.88 -17.13
N GLY A 313 -21.31 3.04 -17.37
CA GLY A 313 -22.06 3.37 -18.57
C GLY A 313 -21.45 4.54 -19.35
N SER A 314 -21.63 4.55 -20.67
CA SER A 314 -21.27 5.66 -21.55
C SER A 314 -21.88 5.46 -22.94
N ASN A 315 -22.15 6.55 -23.65
CA ASN A 315 -22.65 6.52 -25.04
C ASN A 315 -21.53 6.29 -26.07
N ARG A 316 -20.90 5.12 -26.07
CA ARG A 316 -19.71 4.81 -26.91
C ARG A 316 -20.00 4.11 -28.25
N GLY A 317 -21.26 4.07 -28.66
CA GLY A 317 -21.66 3.63 -30.01
C GLY A 317 -21.18 4.62 -31.07
N ALA A 318 -21.90 5.73 -31.22
CA ALA A 318 -21.51 6.86 -32.09
C ALA A 318 -20.63 7.90 -31.37
N SER A 319 -20.52 7.84 -30.03
CA SER A 319 -19.73 8.77 -29.23
C SER A 319 -20.16 10.25 -29.30
N GLY A 320 -21.46 10.50 -29.54
CA GLY A 320 -22.05 11.84 -29.59
C GLY A 320 -22.08 12.56 -28.23
N ILE A 321 -22.04 13.88 -28.25
CA ILE A 321 -22.16 14.73 -27.04
C ILE A 321 -23.61 15.07 -26.69
N ASP A 322 -24.53 14.68 -27.56
CA ASP A 322 -25.97 14.89 -27.47
C ASP A 322 -26.65 13.86 -26.56
N GLY A 323 -27.65 14.30 -25.78
CA GLY A 323 -28.49 13.42 -24.96
C GLY A 323 -27.75 12.70 -23.83
N VAL A 324 -26.54 13.12 -23.47
CA VAL A 324 -25.68 12.41 -22.51
C VAL A 324 -26.23 12.49 -21.09
N LEU A 325 -26.75 13.65 -20.66
CA LEU A 325 -27.35 13.82 -19.33
C LEU A 325 -28.65 13.02 -19.22
N SER A 326 -29.52 13.13 -20.21
CA SER A 326 -30.78 12.41 -20.33
C SER A 326 -30.53 10.88 -20.31
N THR A 327 -29.49 10.42 -21.01
CA THR A 327 -29.09 9.00 -20.97
C THR A 327 -28.56 8.59 -19.60
N ALA A 328 -27.75 9.43 -18.95
CA ALA A 328 -27.23 9.16 -17.61
C ALA A 328 -28.36 9.05 -16.57
N ILE A 329 -29.39 9.89 -16.69
CA ILE A 329 -30.61 9.83 -15.86
C ILE A 329 -31.37 8.53 -16.14
N GLY A 330 -31.59 8.17 -17.41
CA GLY A 330 -32.22 6.90 -17.79
C GLY A 330 -31.45 5.67 -17.29
N PHE A 331 -30.12 5.73 -17.32
CA PHE A 331 -29.24 4.71 -16.75
C PHE A 331 -29.42 4.60 -15.23
N ALA A 332 -29.52 5.73 -14.51
CA ALA A 332 -29.80 5.75 -13.07
C ALA A 332 -31.15 5.12 -12.72
N VAL A 333 -32.18 5.39 -13.53
CA VAL A 333 -33.50 4.76 -13.40
C VAL A 333 -33.40 3.24 -13.64
N GLY A 334 -32.75 2.83 -14.73
CA GLY A 334 -32.67 1.42 -15.13
C GLY A 334 -31.86 0.54 -14.17
N CYS A 335 -30.73 1.04 -13.65
CA CYS A 335 -29.91 0.28 -12.71
C CYS A 335 -30.38 0.39 -11.25
N ASN A 336 -31.23 1.37 -10.92
CA ASN A 336 -31.70 1.68 -9.55
C ASN A 336 -30.55 1.77 -8.52
N LYS A 337 -29.38 2.23 -8.98
CA LYS A 337 -28.19 2.50 -8.16
C LYS A 337 -28.01 4.00 -8.02
N ARG A 338 -27.20 4.39 -7.04
CA ARG A 338 -26.73 5.77 -6.97
C ARG A 338 -25.77 6.01 -8.13
N VAL A 339 -26.08 6.95 -9.01
CA VAL A 339 -25.22 7.26 -10.16
C VAL A 339 -24.39 8.51 -9.90
N ILE A 340 -23.10 8.42 -10.20
CA ILE A 340 -22.23 9.59 -10.38
C ILE A 340 -21.98 9.72 -11.88
N SER A 341 -22.37 10.85 -12.47
CA SER A 341 -22.09 11.13 -13.87
C SER A 341 -21.00 12.19 -13.99
N VAL A 342 -20.06 11.99 -14.92
CA VAL A 342 -18.96 12.93 -15.19
C VAL A 342 -19.03 13.37 -16.64
N LEU A 343 -19.34 14.65 -16.86
CA LEU A 343 -19.62 15.23 -18.17
C LEU A 343 -18.68 16.41 -18.42
N GLY A 344 -18.37 16.68 -19.69
CA GLY A 344 -17.83 17.99 -20.08
C GLY A 344 -18.93 19.05 -20.12
N ASP A 345 -18.58 20.30 -19.88
CA ASP A 345 -19.44 21.48 -20.05
C ASP A 345 -20.19 21.51 -21.38
N VAL A 346 -19.53 21.35 -22.52
CA VAL A 346 -20.21 21.41 -23.83
C VAL A 346 -21.24 20.29 -23.99
N SER A 347 -20.96 19.09 -23.47
CA SER A 347 -21.94 17.99 -23.45
C SER A 347 -23.10 18.28 -22.50
N PHE A 348 -22.83 18.87 -21.34
CA PHE A 348 -23.86 19.31 -20.41
C PHE A 348 -24.76 20.39 -21.03
N LEU A 349 -24.15 21.41 -21.66
CA LEU A 349 -24.84 22.50 -22.33
C LEU A 349 -25.77 22.01 -23.45
N HIS A 350 -25.30 21.05 -24.25
CA HIS A 350 -26.07 20.44 -25.34
C HIS A 350 -27.35 19.73 -24.85
N ASP A 351 -27.37 19.25 -23.61
CA ASP A 351 -28.48 18.47 -23.03
C ASP A 351 -29.02 19.09 -21.73
N THR A 352 -28.95 20.43 -21.63
CA THR A 352 -29.39 21.19 -20.44
C THR A 352 -30.85 20.97 -20.10
N ASN A 353 -31.71 20.81 -21.10
CA ASN A 353 -33.12 20.49 -20.91
C ASN A 353 -33.33 19.13 -20.18
N GLY A 354 -32.35 18.22 -20.23
CA GLY A 354 -32.33 16.97 -19.46
C GLY A 354 -32.38 17.19 -17.94
N LEU A 355 -31.97 18.37 -17.42
CA LEU A 355 -32.14 18.73 -16.01
C LEU A 355 -33.60 18.68 -15.55
N SER A 356 -34.56 18.89 -16.47
CA SER A 356 -35.99 18.78 -16.15
C SER A 356 -36.39 17.37 -15.70
N LEU A 357 -35.73 16.33 -16.23
CA LEU A 357 -35.97 14.91 -15.86
C LEU A 357 -35.56 14.59 -14.42
N LEU A 358 -34.69 15.41 -13.81
CA LEU A 358 -34.33 15.25 -12.40
C LEU A 358 -35.49 15.62 -11.46
N ARG A 359 -36.37 16.53 -11.90
CA ARG A 359 -37.52 17.02 -11.12
C ARG A 359 -38.75 16.12 -11.27
N GLU A 360 -38.88 15.42 -12.40
CA GLU A 360 -39.93 14.43 -12.58
C GLU A 360 -39.78 13.36 -11.48
N GLN A 361 -40.87 13.04 -10.77
CA GLN A 361 -40.88 12.08 -9.64
C GLN A 361 -40.70 10.62 -10.11
N ILE A 362 -39.74 10.39 -10.99
CA ILE A 362 -39.37 9.07 -11.47
C ILE A 362 -38.69 8.34 -10.30
N PRO A 363 -39.19 7.18 -9.87
CA PRO A 363 -38.58 6.44 -8.76
C PRO A 363 -37.13 6.05 -9.08
N ARG A 364 -36.16 6.68 -8.41
CA ARG A 364 -34.73 6.36 -8.49
C ARG A 364 -33.98 6.83 -7.24
N LYS A 365 -32.72 6.41 -7.10
CA LYS A 365 -31.81 6.98 -6.10
C LYS A 365 -31.30 8.36 -6.57
N PRO A 366 -30.94 9.26 -5.62
CA PRO A 366 -30.31 10.54 -5.94
C PRO A 366 -29.02 10.36 -6.76
N MET A 367 -28.75 11.32 -7.64
CA MET A 367 -27.64 11.33 -8.60
C MET A 367 -26.73 12.52 -8.37
N THR A 368 -25.43 12.34 -8.61
CA THR A 368 -24.44 13.44 -8.57
C THR A 368 -23.88 13.63 -9.98
N ILE A 369 -23.92 14.86 -10.49
CA ILE A 369 -23.46 15.21 -11.84
C ILE A 369 -22.25 16.12 -11.70
N LEU A 370 -21.07 15.63 -12.05
CA LEU A 370 -19.86 16.42 -12.16
C LEU A 370 -19.80 17.01 -13.56
N VAL A 371 -19.76 18.33 -13.66
CA VAL A 371 -19.54 19.06 -14.91
C VAL A 371 -18.12 19.60 -14.89
N ILE A 372 -17.27 19.04 -15.74
CA ILE A 372 -15.93 19.55 -16.00
C ILE A 372 -16.07 20.78 -16.89
N ASN A 373 -15.98 21.96 -16.28
CA ASN A 373 -16.14 23.25 -16.95
C ASN A 373 -14.77 23.85 -17.22
N ASN A 374 -14.24 23.56 -18.41
CA ASN A 374 -13.00 24.17 -18.93
C ASN A 374 -13.30 25.27 -19.96
N HIS A 375 -14.57 25.67 -20.07
CA HIS A 375 -15.11 26.69 -20.95
C HIS A 375 -15.02 26.33 -22.44
N GLY A 376 -15.06 25.04 -22.80
CA GLY A 376 -15.08 24.60 -24.20
C GLY A 376 -14.71 23.13 -24.48
N GLY A 377 -14.45 22.82 -25.74
CA GLY A 377 -14.07 21.48 -26.21
C GLY A 377 -12.59 21.16 -26.01
N ALA A 378 -12.13 20.92 -24.79
CA ALA A 378 -10.70 20.73 -24.49
C ALA A 378 -10.01 19.59 -25.26
N ILE A 379 -10.73 18.57 -25.75
CA ILE A 379 -10.16 17.45 -26.52
C ILE A 379 -9.35 17.90 -27.74
N PHE A 380 -9.73 19.01 -28.37
CA PHE A 380 -9.03 19.50 -29.56
C PHE A 380 -7.62 20.03 -29.23
N SER A 381 -7.32 20.34 -27.96
CA SER A 381 -5.98 20.73 -27.50
C SER A 381 -4.97 19.58 -27.57
N PHE A 382 -5.45 18.34 -27.60
CA PHE A 382 -4.64 17.13 -27.72
C PHE A 382 -4.42 16.68 -29.16
N LEU A 383 -5.09 17.32 -30.12
CA LEU A 383 -4.96 16.99 -31.54
C LEU A 383 -3.87 17.85 -32.19
N PRO A 384 -3.22 17.37 -33.27
CA PRO A 384 -2.18 18.12 -33.97
C PRO A 384 -2.59 19.51 -34.47
N VAL A 385 -3.90 19.78 -34.58
CA VAL A 385 -4.46 21.08 -34.98
C VAL A 385 -4.11 22.19 -33.99
N ALA A 386 -4.09 21.90 -32.67
CA ALA A 386 -3.83 22.90 -31.64
C ALA A 386 -2.43 23.53 -31.74
N ALA A 387 -1.44 22.77 -32.22
CA ALA A 387 -0.07 23.27 -32.39
C ALA A 387 0.14 24.07 -33.69
N LYS A 388 -0.79 23.99 -34.65
CA LYS A 388 -0.62 24.54 -36.02
C LYS A 388 -1.59 25.66 -36.36
N THR A 389 -2.61 25.89 -35.55
CA THR A 389 -3.71 26.81 -35.84
C THR A 389 -3.70 27.99 -34.88
N GLU A 390 -4.06 29.17 -35.37
CA GLU A 390 -4.15 30.38 -34.55
C GLU A 390 -5.23 30.25 -33.47
N ARG A 391 -5.01 30.91 -32.32
CA ARG A 391 -5.85 30.75 -31.13
C ARG A 391 -7.30 31.18 -31.35
N ASN A 392 -7.52 32.29 -32.04
CA ASN A 392 -8.85 32.79 -32.42
C ASN A 392 -9.68 31.75 -33.19
N ILE A 393 -9.07 31.02 -34.12
CA ILE A 393 -9.72 29.96 -34.90
C ILE A 393 -10.03 28.76 -34.01
N LEU A 394 -9.11 28.38 -33.12
CA LEU A 394 -9.33 27.32 -32.15
C LEU A 394 -10.52 27.65 -31.23
N ASP A 395 -10.53 28.83 -30.63
CA ASP A 395 -11.59 29.28 -29.72
C ASP A 395 -12.96 29.31 -30.41
N GLN A 396 -13.01 29.80 -31.65
CA GLN A 396 -14.27 29.95 -32.38
C GLN A 396 -14.81 28.63 -32.93
N TYR A 397 -13.97 27.79 -33.55
CA TYR A 397 -14.43 26.67 -34.38
C TYR A 397 -14.17 25.29 -33.79
N PHE A 398 -13.27 25.17 -32.80
CA PHE A 398 -12.90 23.88 -32.21
C PHE A 398 -13.28 23.81 -30.73
N TYR A 399 -12.74 24.70 -29.92
CA TYR A 399 -13.08 24.78 -28.49
C TYR A 399 -14.49 25.32 -28.29
N THR A 400 -15.03 26.09 -29.23
CA THR A 400 -16.37 26.68 -29.13
C THR A 400 -16.55 27.38 -27.78
N CYS A 401 -15.60 28.25 -27.45
CA CYS A 401 -15.48 28.84 -26.12
C CYS A 401 -16.77 29.57 -25.71
N HIS A 402 -17.17 29.41 -24.45
CA HIS A 402 -18.42 29.96 -23.95
C HIS A 402 -18.29 30.56 -22.54
N ASP A 403 -19.24 31.43 -22.20
CA ASP A 403 -19.34 32.08 -20.88
C ASP A 403 -20.70 31.80 -20.21
N VAL A 404 -21.25 30.60 -20.43
CA VAL A 404 -22.56 30.21 -19.90
C VAL A 404 -22.46 29.86 -18.41
N SER A 405 -23.35 30.43 -17.59
CA SER A 405 -23.44 30.13 -16.16
C SER A 405 -24.17 28.81 -15.89
N VAL A 406 -23.44 27.76 -15.52
CA VAL A 406 -23.99 26.47 -15.08
C VAL A 406 -24.87 26.63 -13.83
N GLN A 407 -24.50 27.53 -12.92
CA GLN A 407 -25.29 27.86 -11.74
C GLN A 407 -26.70 28.33 -12.10
N ASN A 408 -26.82 29.29 -13.03
CA ASN A 408 -28.11 29.83 -13.43
C ASN A 408 -28.99 28.79 -14.14
N LEU A 409 -28.37 27.88 -14.91
CA LEU A 409 -29.07 26.74 -15.51
C LEU A 409 -29.63 25.80 -14.43
N CYS A 410 -28.82 25.44 -13.44
CA CYS A 410 -29.27 24.60 -12.33
C CYS A 410 -30.39 25.28 -11.53
N LEU A 411 -30.27 26.59 -11.26
CA LEU A 411 -31.28 27.40 -10.58
C LEU A 411 -32.61 27.39 -11.35
N ALA A 412 -32.57 27.57 -12.68
CA ALA A 412 -33.75 27.56 -13.53
C ALA A 412 -34.52 26.22 -13.46
N HIS A 413 -33.81 25.12 -13.21
CA HIS A 413 -34.39 23.79 -13.07
C HIS A 413 -34.61 23.34 -11.61
N GLY A 414 -34.26 24.18 -10.62
CA GLY A 414 -34.39 23.86 -9.19
C GLY A 414 -33.46 22.74 -8.72
N VAL A 415 -32.31 22.55 -9.38
CA VAL A 415 -31.31 21.53 -9.05
C VAL A 415 -30.21 22.16 -8.20
N LYS A 416 -29.77 21.45 -7.15
CA LYS A 416 -28.68 21.94 -6.29
C LYS A 416 -27.39 22.06 -7.11
N HIS A 417 -26.68 23.17 -6.95
CA HIS A 417 -25.40 23.46 -7.60
C HIS A 417 -24.33 23.76 -6.56
N VAL A 418 -23.12 23.28 -6.81
CA VAL A 418 -21.91 23.58 -6.04
C VAL A 418 -20.77 23.82 -7.04
N LYS A 419 -20.12 24.98 -6.97
CA LYS A 419 -18.90 25.25 -7.75
C LYS A 419 -17.68 24.93 -6.91
N VAL A 420 -16.70 24.23 -7.49
CA VAL A 420 -15.44 23.87 -6.84
C VAL A 420 -14.26 24.39 -7.64
N SER A 421 -13.24 24.91 -6.96
CA SER A 421 -12.04 25.46 -7.60
C SER A 421 -10.73 24.91 -7.02
N THR A 422 -10.79 24.31 -5.84
CA THR A 422 -9.65 23.63 -5.22
C THR A 422 -9.87 22.12 -5.09
N LYS A 423 -8.78 21.38 -4.94
CA LYS A 423 -8.82 19.93 -4.64
C LYS A 423 -9.62 19.61 -3.37
N MET A 424 -9.52 20.48 -2.36
CA MET A 424 -10.25 20.35 -1.10
C MET A 424 -11.75 20.57 -1.30
N ASP A 425 -12.13 21.63 -2.03
CA ASP A 425 -13.54 21.90 -2.38
C ASP A 425 -14.19 20.69 -3.07
N LEU A 426 -13.47 20.07 -4.01
CA LEU A 426 -13.96 18.88 -4.73
C LEU A 426 -14.19 17.71 -3.76
N ARG A 427 -13.22 17.41 -2.90
CA ARG A 427 -13.34 16.33 -1.91
C ARG A 427 -14.53 16.56 -0.98
N ASP A 428 -14.67 17.77 -0.45
CA ASP A 428 -15.76 18.14 0.45
C ASP A 428 -17.12 18.08 -0.27
N ALA A 429 -17.21 18.55 -1.51
CA ALA A 429 -18.43 18.48 -2.32
C ALA A 429 -18.83 17.03 -2.63
N LEU A 430 -17.87 16.17 -2.96
CA LEU A 430 -18.12 14.75 -3.21
C LEU A 430 -18.56 14.00 -1.94
N LEU A 431 -17.92 14.25 -0.80
CA LEU A 431 -18.32 13.67 0.49
C LEU A 431 -19.68 14.19 0.97
N THR A 432 -19.94 15.49 0.80
CA THR A 432 -21.22 16.11 1.15
C THR A 432 -22.34 15.55 0.30
N SER A 433 -22.14 15.49 -1.03
CA SER A 433 -23.14 14.92 -1.94
C SER A 433 -23.44 13.48 -1.54
N LYS A 434 -22.43 12.68 -1.16
CA LYS A 434 -22.60 11.32 -0.66
C LYS A 434 -23.56 11.22 0.53
N SER A 435 -23.45 12.11 1.52
CA SER A 435 -24.33 12.09 2.70
C SER A 435 -25.77 12.56 2.43
N GLN A 436 -25.97 13.35 1.38
CA GLN A 436 -27.26 13.98 1.09
C GLN A 436 -28.08 13.14 0.12
N HIS A 437 -29.40 13.08 0.37
CA HIS A 437 -30.36 12.35 -0.47
C HIS A 437 -31.03 13.25 -1.52
N VAL A 438 -30.25 14.10 -2.19
CA VAL A 438 -30.74 15.03 -3.23
C VAL A 438 -29.86 15.00 -4.46
N ASP A 439 -30.43 15.31 -5.62
CA ASP A 439 -29.65 15.50 -6.84
C ASP A 439 -28.78 16.75 -6.74
N CYS A 440 -27.54 16.64 -7.21
CA CYS A 440 -26.57 17.73 -7.10
C CYS A 440 -25.69 17.80 -8.35
N VAL A 441 -25.54 19.00 -8.90
CA VAL A 441 -24.54 19.35 -9.90
C VAL A 441 -23.33 19.93 -9.19
N ILE A 442 -22.15 19.34 -9.43
CA ILE A 442 -20.85 19.84 -8.97
C ILE A 442 -20.13 20.35 -10.21
N GLU A 443 -19.97 21.67 -10.31
CA GLU A 443 -19.23 22.32 -11.39
C GLU A 443 -17.75 22.41 -11.00
N VAL A 444 -16.90 21.69 -11.73
CA VAL A 444 -15.44 21.72 -11.57
C VAL A 444 -14.87 22.78 -12.49
N ASN A 445 -14.35 23.86 -11.92
CA ASN A 445 -13.70 24.91 -12.69
C ASN A 445 -12.33 24.43 -13.17
N SER A 446 -12.07 24.50 -14.48
CA SER A 446 -10.81 24.06 -15.07
C SER A 446 -10.42 24.92 -16.28
N SER A 447 -9.29 24.59 -16.92
CA SER A 447 -8.69 25.39 -18.01
C SER A 447 -8.14 24.47 -19.10
N ILE A 448 -8.44 24.76 -20.37
CA ILE A 448 -7.95 23.98 -21.51
C ILE A 448 -6.42 23.93 -21.53
N GLU A 449 -5.77 25.07 -21.27
CA GLU A 449 -4.31 25.22 -21.37
C GLU A 449 -3.60 24.51 -20.21
N ASP A 450 -4.07 24.73 -18.98
CA ASP A 450 -3.47 24.11 -17.79
C ASP A 450 -3.61 22.59 -17.85
N ASN A 451 -4.78 22.09 -18.28
CA ASN A 451 -4.98 20.65 -18.46
C ASN A 451 -4.10 20.09 -19.58
N ALA A 452 -4.01 20.74 -20.74
CA ALA A 452 -3.16 20.28 -21.83
C ALA A 452 -1.68 20.23 -21.41
N HIS A 453 -1.22 21.25 -20.67
CA HIS A 453 0.12 21.30 -20.10
C HIS A 453 0.33 20.17 -19.10
N PHE A 454 -0.58 19.99 -18.15
CA PHE A 454 -0.45 18.97 -17.11
C PHE A 454 -0.48 17.53 -17.66
N HIS A 455 -1.31 17.26 -18.66
CA HIS A 455 -1.27 15.99 -19.39
C HIS A 455 0.06 15.77 -20.12
N SER A 456 0.64 16.83 -20.71
CA SER A 456 1.96 16.76 -21.33
C SER A 456 3.03 16.40 -20.30
N THR A 457 2.98 17.04 -19.13
CA THR A 457 3.85 16.74 -17.98
C THR A 457 3.74 15.28 -17.56
N LEU A 458 2.52 14.78 -17.33
CA LEU A 458 2.27 13.36 -17.02
C LEU A 458 2.88 12.42 -18.05
N ARG A 459 2.66 12.68 -19.35
CA ARG A 459 3.24 11.85 -20.42
C ARG A 459 4.77 11.85 -20.39
N LYS A 460 5.42 13.01 -20.27
CA LYS A 460 6.89 13.12 -20.26
C LYS A 460 7.52 12.40 -19.07
N PHE A 461 6.96 12.60 -17.87
CA PHE A 461 7.49 11.96 -16.65
C PHE A 461 7.26 10.46 -16.66
N THR A 462 6.09 9.98 -17.08
CA THR A 462 5.86 8.53 -17.19
C THR A 462 6.73 7.91 -18.29
N TRP A 463 6.89 8.58 -19.43
CA TRP A 463 7.80 8.13 -20.50
C TRP A 463 9.24 7.95 -19.99
N GLN A 464 9.76 8.95 -19.25
CA GLN A 464 11.11 8.86 -18.68
C GLN A 464 11.20 7.72 -17.66
N ALA A 465 10.20 7.58 -16.79
CA ALA A 465 10.15 6.49 -15.81
C ALA A 465 10.15 5.11 -16.48
N MET A 466 9.46 4.95 -17.61
CA MET A 466 9.44 3.70 -18.37
C MET A 466 10.80 3.42 -19.02
N ASN A 467 11.44 4.42 -19.64
CA ASN A 467 12.78 4.23 -20.21
C ASN A 467 13.80 3.84 -19.12
N HIS A 468 13.77 4.49 -17.96
CA HIS A 468 14.65 4.15 -16.85
C HIS A 468 14.43 2.71 -16.34
N ALA A 469 13.18 2.26 -16.27
CA ALA A 469 12.85 0.88 -15.92
C ALA A 469 13.31 -0.11 -17.01
N MET A 470 13.23 0.26 -18.29
CA MET A 470 13.75 -0.53 -19.42
C MET A 470 15.28 -0.56 -19.48
N ASP A 471 15.95 0.51 -19.09
CA ASP A 471 17.42 0.54 -18.98
C ASP A 471 17.92 -0.35 -17.84
N SER A 472 17.15 -0.41 -16.74
CA SER A 472 17.39 -1.36 -15.65
C SER A 472 17.22 -2.81 -16.14
N LEU A 473 16.27 -3.06 -17.04
CA LEU A 473 16.05 -4.36 -17.67
C LEU A 473 17.21 -4.78 -18.58
N SER A 474 17.67 -3.88 -19.46
CA SER A 474 18.63 -4.21 -20.52
C SER A 474 20.02 -4.58 -20.00
N ARG A 475 20.40 -4.12 -18.80
CA ARG A 475 21.66 -4.49 -18.14
C ARG A 475 21.78 -5.95 -17.78
N ILE A 476 20.65 -6.63 -17.63
CA ILE A 476 20.57 -8.01 -17.18
C ILE A 476 20.77 -8.97 -18.37
N SER A 477 21.59 -8.56 -19.35
CA SER A 477 21.88 -9.31 -20.58
C SER A 477 22.65 -10.60 -20.27
N ILE A 478 21.91 -11.65 -19.89
CA ILE A 478 22.38 -13.03 -19.78
C ILE A 478 22.01 -13.74 -21.10
N PRO A 479 22.87 -14.59 -21.69
CA PRO A 479 22.55 -15.30 -22.93
C PRO A 479 21.27 -16.13 -22.79
N ASP A 480 20.39 -16.02 -23.80
CA ASP A 480 19.05 -16.61 -23.90
C ASP A 480 18.96 -18.14 -23.66
N SER A 481 20.07 -18.86 -23.53
CA SER A 481 20.10 -20.32 -23.46
C SER A 481 20.08 -20.92 -22.05
N ILE A 482 20.16 -20.13 -20.97
CA ILE A 482 20.33 -20.68 -19.60
C ILE A 482 19.23 -20.26 -18.60
N PHE A 483 18.39 -19.24 -18.86
CA PHE A 483 17.45 -18.75 -17.84
C PHE A 483 15.97 -18.90 -18.23
N ASN A 484 15.24 -19.67 -17.43
CA ASN A 484 13.77 -19.77 -17.44
C ASN A 484 13.13 -18.95 -16.28
N GLY A 485 13.78 -17.88 -15.78
CA GLY A 485 13.29 -17.10 -14.63
C GLY A 485 13.76 -15.63 -14.60
N SER A 486 13.07 -14.79 -13.82
CA SER A 486 13.55 -13.45 -13.44
C SER A 486 14.88 -13.53 -12.68
N VAL A 487 15.73 -12.49 -12.76
CA VAL A 487 16.91 -12.41 -11.88
C VAL A 487 16.43 -12.11 -10.48
N LEU A 488 16.45 -13.18 -9.70
CA LEU A 488 15.97 -13.25 -8.33
C LEU A 488 17.22 -13.45 -7.48
N TYR A 489 17.57 -12.44 -6.68
CA TYR A 489 18.62 -12.63 -5.68
C TYR A 489 17.96 -13.30 -4.48
N GLU A 490 18.47 -14.44 -4.08
CA GLU A 490 17.99 -15.13 -2.89
C GLU A 490 18.85 -14.72 -1.69
N VAL A 491 18.20 -14.31 -0.61
CA VAL A 491 18.90 -13.99 0.64
C VAL A 491 19.30 -15.28 1.32
N GLY A 492 20.61 -15.50 1.46
CA GLY A 492 21.16 -16.62 2.21
C GLY A 492 21.01 -16.42 3.72
N LYS A 493 21.53 -15.29 4.23
CA LYS A 493 21.41 -14.91 5.65
C LYS A 493 21.56 -13.41 5.87
N MET A 494 21.12 -12.96 7.03
CA MET A 494 21.35 -11.61 7.56
C MET A 494 21.94 -11.70 8.97
N GLU A 495 23.00 -10.93 9.20
CA GLU A 495 23.69 -10.80 10.49
C GLU A 495 23.81 -9.32 10.84
N TYR A 496 24.10 -9.01 12.10
CA TYR A 496 24.37 -7.64 12.52
C TYR A 496 25.47 -7.55 13.59
N SER A 497 26.10 -6.39 13.73
CA SER A 497 27.11 -6.15 14.77
C SER A 497 26.87 -4.80 15.44
N LEU A 498 26.90 -4.77 16.78
CA LEU A 498 26.79 -3.55 17.59
C LEU A 498 28.14 -2.82 17.57
N TYR A 499 28.12 -1.55 17.17
CA TYR A 499 29.28 -0.67 17.23
C TYR A 499 29.10 0.42 18.29
N ARG A 500 30.23 0.94 18.77
CA ARG A 500 30.32 2.13 19.61
C ARG A 500 31.55 2.94 19.19
N VAL A 501 31.34 4.20 18.82
CA VAL A 501 32.41 5.12 18.40
C VAL A 501 32.41 6.39 19.23
N GLN A 502 33.60 6.88 19.60
CA GLN A 502 33.77 8.13 20.34
C GLN A 502 33.59 9.37 19.44
N LEU A 503 32.83 10.35 19.94
CA LEU A 503 32.64 11.65 19.30
C LEU A 503 33.64 12.70 19.84
N CYS A 504 34.05 13.62 18.97
CA CYS A 504 34.91 14.77 19.30
C CYS A 504 34.18 15.85 20.11
N SER A 505 32.85 15.86 20.09
CA SER A 505 31.98 16.86 20.72
C SER A 505 30.62 16.25 21.05
N PRO A 506 29.86 16.82 22.02
CA PRO A 506 28.54 16.31 22.39
C PRO A 506 27.57 16.31 21.21
N PRO A 507 26.71 15.27 21.04
CA PRO A 507 25.65 15.30 20.05
C PRO A 507 24.68 16.46 20.34
N THR A 508 24.00 16.96 19.31
CA THR A 508 23.13 18.15 19.42
C THR A 508 21.98 18.00 20.42
N SER A 509 21.60 16.77 20.79
CA SER A 509 20.58 16.46 21.81
C SER A 509 21.11 16.49 23.26
N ALA A 510 22.42 16.54 23.47
CA ALA A 510 22.98 16.50 24.81
C ALA A 510 22.65 17.78 25.58
N SER A 511 21.94 17.65 26.71
CA SER A 511 21.67 18.79 27.60
C SER A 511 22.96 19.47 28.07
N ALA A 512 22.94 20.80 28.18
CA ALA A 512 24.09 21.61 28.63
C ALA A 512 24.64 21.22 30.02
N ASN A 513 23.91 20.39 30.78
CA ASN A 513 24.28 19.91 32.11
C ASN A 513 25.08 18.59 32.12
N ASN A 514 25.36 17.99 30.95
CA ASN A 514 26.01 16.69 30.90
C ASN A 514 27.54 16.82 31.06
N LYS A 515 28.04 16.67 32.30
CA LYS A 515 29.48 16.78 32.67
C LYS A 515 30.34 15.57 32.26
N SER A 516 29.92 14.77 31.27
CA SER A 516 30.75 13.67 30.75
C SER A 516 31.90 14.21 29.90
N SER A 517 33.12 13.72 30.11
CA SER A 517 34.30 14.08 29.31
C SER A 517 34.37 13.32 27.96
N ALA A 518 33.52 12.32 27.73
CA ALA A 518 33.47 11.54 26.50
C ALA A 518 32.02 11.24 26.07
N PHE A 519 31.73 11.46 24.79
CA PHE A 519 30.45 11.16 24.16
C PHE A 519 30.63 10.01 23.17
N PHE A 520 29.63 9.13 23.08
CA PHE A 520 29.67 7.96 22.21
C PHE A 520 28.45 7.90 21.32
N ARG A 521 28.64 7.34 20.13
CA ARG A 521 27.59 6.99 19.19
C ARG A 521 27.54 5.48 19.07
N GLU A 522 26.37 4.92 19.32
CA GLU A 522 26.10 3.48 19.20
C GLU A 522 25.09 3.21 18.09
N GLY A 523 25.24 2.06 17.43
CA GLY A 523 24.36 1.63 16.36
C GLY A 523 24.72 0.22 15.90
N PHE A 524 24.07 -0.26 14.86
CA PHE A 524 24.29 -1.60 14.31
C PHE A 524 24.73 -1.53 12.85
N ILE A 525 25.60 -2.45 12.44
CA ILE A 525 25.89 -2.70 11.03
C ILE A 525 25.25 -4.03 10.65
N ILE A 526 24.38 -4.00 9.65
CA ILE A 526 23.79 -5.16 9.00
C ILE A 526 24.75 -5.69 7.95
N SER A 527 24.92 -7.01 7.89
CA SER A 527 25.53 -7.76 6.79
C SER A 527 24.48 -8.68 6.19
N LEU A 528 24.17 -8.50 4.91
CA LEU A 528 23.20 -9.32 4.17
C LEU A 528 23.95 -10.09 3.09
N SER A 529 23.95 -11.42 3.20
CA SER A 529 24.60 -12.31 2.24
C SER A 529 23.58 -12.91 1.28
N LEU A 530 23.85 -12.81 -0.01
CA LEU A 530 23.11 -13.49 -1.07
C LEU A 530 23.64 -14.91 -1.29
N THR A 531 22.84 -15.78 -1.89
CA THR A 531 23.23 -17.17 -2.19
C THR A 531 24.36 -17.29 -3.20
N ASP A 532 24.63 -16.25 -4.00
CA ASP A 532 25.78 -16.17 -4.91
C ASP A 532 27.10 -15.79 -4.21
N GLY A 533 27.06 -15.51 -2.90
CA GLY A 533 28.21 -15.12 -2.08
C GLY A 533 28.43 -13.61 -1.97
N SER A 534 27.64 -12.79 -2.67
CA SER A 534 27.69 -11.34 -2.58
C SER A 534 27.18 -10.85 -1.22
N ILE A 535 27.82 -9.80 -0.69
CA ILE A 535 27.48 -9.26 0.63
C ILE A 535 27.19 -7.77 0.49
N GLY A 536 26.07 -7.33 1.05
CA GLY A 536 25.74 -5.93 1.22
C GLY A 536 25.75 -5.50 2.67
N PHE A 537 26.26 -4.30 2.93
CA PHE A 537 26.31 -3.72 4.28
C PHE A 537 25.32 -2.58 4.42
N GLY A 538 24.74 -2.43 5.61
CA GLY A 538 23.85 -1.32 5.92
C GLY A 538 24.02 -0.84 7.35
N GLU A 539 23.84 0.46 7.58
CA GLU A 539 23.97 1.05 8.91
C GLU A 539 22.60 1.36 9.53
N VAL A 540 22.41 0.94 10.77
CA VAL A 540 21.24 1.22 11.60
C VAL A 540 21.69 2.08 12.77
N ALA A 541 21.46 3.38 12.67
CA ALA A 541 21.96 4.37 13.62
C ALA A 541 20.78 5.11 14.29
N PRO A 542 20.03 4.50 15.23
CA PRO A 542 18.95 5.19 15.93
C PRO A 542 19.50 6.30 16.83
N LEU A 543 18.93 7.49 16.76
CA LEU A 543 19.25 8.65 17.60
C LEU A 543 17.96 9.10 18.32
N GLU A 544 18.06 9.93 19.37
CA GLU A 544 16.90 10.40 20.16
C GLU A 544 15.71 10.91 19.32
N ILE A 545 15.97 11.52 18.16
CA ILE A 545 14.95 12.01 17.22
C ILE A 545 14.08 10.91 16.58
N HIS A 546 14.51 9.65 16.60
CA HIS A 546 13.82 8.55 15.92
C HIS A 546 12.60 8.03 16.69
N LYS A 547 12.42 8.41 17.97
CA LYS A 547 11.49 7.75 18.92
C LYS A 547 11.76 6.23 19.03
N GLU A 548 13.01 5.85 18.85
CA GLU A 548 13.53 4.48 18.88
C GLU A 548 14.63 4.42 19.93
N ASN A 549 14.81 3.26 20.58
CA ASN A 549 15.97 3.00 21.43
C ASN A 549 16.74 1.77 20.91
N LEU A 550 18.03 1.69 21.25
CA LEU A 550 18.92 0.63 20.77
C LEU A 550 18.42 -0.78 21.08
N PHE A 551 17.76 -0.95 22.23
CA PHE A 551 17.24 -2.24 22.66
C PHE A 551 16.08 -2.69 21.78
N ASP A 552 15.04 -1.85 21.61
CA ASP A 552 13.88 -2.20 20.78
C ASP A 552 14.30 -2.34 19.29
N VAL A 553 15.32 -1.59 18.84
CA VAL A 553 15.92 -1.74 17.51
C VAL A 553 16.59 -3.11 17.34
N GLU A 554 17.35 -3.56 18.33
CA GLU A 554 17.97 -4.88 18.29
C GLU A 554 16.95 -6.01 18.23
N GLU A 555 15.84 -5.92 18.98
CA GLU A 555 14.76 -6.90 18.92
C GLU A 555 14.15 -6.99 17.50
N GLN A 556 13.98 -5.87 16.80
CA GLN A 556 13.57 -5.88 15.39
C GLN A 556 14.62 -6.51 14.48
N LEU A 557 15.91 -6.24 14.69
CA LEU A 557 16.99 -6.86 13.91
C LEU A 557 17.01 -8.37 14.10
N LEU A 558 16.89 -8.85 15.34
CA LEU A 558 16.78 -10.28 15.66
C LEU A 558 15.58 -10.93 14.97
N PHE A 559 14.42 -10.28 14.98
CA PHE A 559 13.25 -10.76 14.23
C PHE A 559 13.57 -10.87 12.72
N LEU A 560 14.17 -9.84 12.14
CA LEU A 560 14.51 -9.79 10.71
C LEU A 560 15.52 -10.86 10.30
N THR A 561 16.51 -11.20 11.14
CA THR A 561 17.47 -12.28 10.84
C THR A 561 16.77 -13.62 10.58
N HIS A 562 15.62 -13.86 11.22
CA HIS A 562 14.80 -15.05 10.98
C HIS A 562 13.84 -14.88 9.80
N ALA A 563 13.18 -13.73 9.68
CA ALA A 563 12.16 -13.50 8.67
C ALA A 563 12.71 -13.39 7.24
N ILE A 564 13.96 -12.95 7.07
CA ILE A 564 14.55 -12.64 5.76
C ILE A 564 15.25 -13.84 5.09
N GLY A 565 15.57 -14.90 5.83
CA GLY A 565 16.27 -16.07 5.28
C GLY A 565 15.43 -16.78 4.19
N GLY A 566 16.04 -17.01 3.02
CA GLY A 566 15.37 -17.62 1.86
C GLY A 566 14.39 -16.70 1.13
N VAL A 567 14.34 -15.41 1.50
CA VAL A 567 13.50 -14.43 0.82
C VAL A 567 14.14 -14.02 -0.49
N THR A 568 13.31 -13.85 -1.52
CA THR A 568 13.75 -13.39 -2.83
C THR A 568 13.66 -11.87 -2.97
N ILE A 569 14.74 -11.26 -3.45
CA ILE A 569 14.87 -9.85 -3.81
C ILE A 569 14.71 -9.75 -5.33
N LYS A 570 13.84 -8.83 -5.78
CA LYS A 570 13.63 -8.57 -7.20
C LYS A 570 14.61 -7.52 -7.71
N GLN A 571 15.13 -7.72 -8.92
CA GLN A 571 16.01 -6.78 -9.65
C GLN A 571 15.52 -5.32 -9.78
N PHE A 572 14.22 -5.05 -9.59
CA PHE A 572 13.66 -3.70 -9.72
C PHE A 572 13.60 -2.89 -8.45
N LEU A 573 13.92 -3.49 -7.29
CA LEU A 573 13.93 -2.78 -6.01
C LEU A 573 14.72 -1.45 -6.05
N PRO A 574 15.87 -1.34 -6.77
CA PRO A 574 16.60 -0.08 -6.90
C PRO A 574 15.82 1.08 -7.56
N LEU A 575 14.68 0.82 -8.21
CA LEU A 575 13.81 1.90 -8.71
C LEU A 575 13.12 2.66 -7.57
N LEU A 576 13.14 2.15 -6.33
CA LEU A 576 12.47 2.72 -5.15
C LEU A 576 10.95 2.73 -5.36
N LYS A 577 10.30 3.84 -5.70
CA LYS A 577 8.91 3.93 -6.22
C LYS A 577 7.85 2.97 -5.61
N GLY A 578 7.93 2.69 -4.30
CA GLY A 578 7.02 1.80 -3.57
C GLY A 578 7.33 0.29 -3.70
N LEU A 579 8.39 -0.08 -4.40
CA LEU A 579 8.82 -1.47 -4.61
C LEU A 579 9.48 -2.07 -3.37
N PHE A 580 10.21 -1.28 -2.56
CA PHE A 580 10.72 -1.75 -1.26
C PHE A 580 9.56 -1.95 -0.29
N SER A 581 8.65 -0.97 -0.19
CA SER A 581 7.43 -1.10 0.61
C SER A 581 6.62 -2.35 0.23
N SER A 582 6.41 -2.57 -1.07
CA SER A 582 5.71 -3.75 -1.59
C SER A 582 6.46 -5.05 -1.30
N TRP A 583 7.80 -5.04 -1.39
CA TRP A 583 8.64 -6.19 -1.08
C TRP A 583 8.62 -6.54 0.41
N LEU A 584 8.76 -5.56 1.31
CA LEU A 584 8.67 -5.76 2.76
C LEU A 584 7.33 -6.40 3.13
N TRP A 585 6.22 -5.87 2.61
CA TRP A 585 4.90 -6.46 2.83
C TRP A 585 4.78 -7.86 2.24
N ARG A 586 4.99 -8.01 0.93
CA ARG A 586 4.71 -9.29 0.23
C ARG A 586 5.65 -10.42 0.59
N SER A 587 6.91 -10.10 0.91
CA SER A 587 7.95 -11.10 1.15
C SER A 587 8.18 -11.38 2.63
N LEU A 588 8.04 -10.36 3.51
CA LEU A 588 8.25 -10.53 4.95
C LEU A 588 6.94 -10.59 5.74
N GLY A 589 5.82 -10.14 5.18
CA GLY A 589 4.55 -10.06 5.90
C GLY A 589 4.53 -8.97 6.96
N ILE A 590 5.34 -7.91 6.79
CA ILE A 590 5.46 -6.84 7.78
C ILE A 590 4.84 -5.56 7.20
N PRO A 591 3.88 -4.92 7.89
CA PRO A 591 3.40 -3.60 7.51
C PRO A 591 4.55 -2.58 7.55
N THR A 592 4.67 -1.75 6.52
CA THR A 592 5.81 -0.83 6.37
C THR A 592 5.91 0.21 7.48
N GLY A 593 4.78 0.63 8.06
CA GLY A 593 4.74 1.52 9.22
C GLY A 593 5.21 0.89 10.53
N SER A 594 5.34 -0.44 10.60
CA SER A 594 5.75 -1.17 11.82
C SER A 594 7.26 -1.38 11.93
N ILE A 595 8.02 -1.21 10.84
CA ILE A 595 9.49 -1.26 10.88
C ILE A 595 10.02 0.10 11.29
N PHE A 596 10.96 0.12 12.24
CA PHE A 596 11.61 1.34 12.68
C PHE A 596 12.42 1.98 11.53
N PRO A 597 12.33 3.31 11.32
CA PRO A 597 13.07 4.01 10.28
C PRO A 597 14.54 3.71 10.18
N SER A 598 15.26 3.66 11.31
CA SER A 598 16.70 3.38 11.29
C SER A 598 16.97 1.96 10.79
N VAL A 599 16.13 0.99 11.23
CA VAL A 599 16.17 -0.41 10.79
C VAL A 599 15.84 -0.53 9.30
N ARG A 600 14.79 0.16 8.85
CA ARG A 600 14.41 0.18 7.43
C ARG A 600 15.52 0.79 6.56
N CYS A 601 16.11 1.89 6.99
CA CYS A 601 17.22 2.52 6.29
C CYS A 601 18.43 1.60 6.17
N GLY A 602 18.83 0.94 7.27
CA GLY A 602 19.93 -0.03 7.23
C GLY A 602 19.61 -1.24 6.35
N LEU A 603 18.38 -1.76 6.39
CA LEU A 603 17.97 -2.89 5.55
C LEU A 603 17.94 -2.53 4.06
N GLU A 604 17.36 -1.38 3.68
CA GLU A 604 17.37 -0.91 2.29
C GLU A 604 18.82 -0.68 1.81
N MET A 605 19.68 -0.11 2.66
CA MET A 605 21.11 0.07 2.36
C MET A 605 21.80 -1.28 2.08
N ALA A 606 21.60 -2.26 2.95
CA ALA A 606 22.21 -3.58 2.82
C ALA A 606 21.72 -4.31 1.57
N VAL A 607 20.41 -4.24 1.26
CA VAL A 607 19.84 -4.84 0.05
C VAL A 607 20.40 -4.17 -1.21
N LEU A 608 20.43 -2.84 -1.28
CA LEU A 608 20.99 -2.12 -2.42
C LEU A 608 22.48 -2.45 -2.62
N ASN A 609 23.26 -2.45 -1.55
CA ASN A 609 24.68 -2.81 -1.61
C ASN A 609 24.89 -4.27 -2.04
N ALA A 610 24.02 -5.20 -1.61
CA ALA A 610 24.09 -6.61 -2.00
C ALA A 610 23.80 -6.81 -3.50
N ILE A 611 22.78 -6.10 -4.03
CA ILE A 611 22.49 -6.08 -5.48
C ILE A 611 23.68 -5.51 -6.24
N GLY A 612 24.22 -4.37 -5.79
CA GLY A 612 25.40 -3.75 -6.39
C GLY A 612 26.62 -4.68 -6.41
N ALA A 613 26.88 -5.40 -5.32
CA ALA A 613 27.94 -6.39 -5.23
C ALA A 613 27.76 -7.55 -6.22
N SER A 614 26.54 -8.11 -6.29
CA SER A 614 26.19 -9.20 -7.22
C SER A 614 26.34 -8.81 -8.68
N GLU A 615 25.99 -7.56 -9.03
CA GLU A 615 26.14 -7.03 -10.39
C GLU A 615 27.53 -6.45 -10.71
N GLY A 616 28.45 -6.39 -9.73
CA GLY A 616 29.73 -5.68 -9.89
C GLY A 616 29.56 -4.16 -10.13
N SER A 617 28.45 -3.58 -9.66
CA SER A 617 28.03 -2.20 -9.88
C SER A 617 28.14 -1.37 -8.61
N SER A 618 28.00 -0.04 -8.72
CA SER A 618 27.92 0.86 -7.55
C SER A 618 26.47 1.08 -7.13
N LEU A 619 26.25 1.49 -5.87
CA LEU A 619 24.92 1.87 -5.38
C LEU A 619 24.29 2.96 -6.26
N LEU A 620 25.07 3.95 -6.70
CA LEU A 620 24.59 4.96 -7.64
C LEU A 620 24.15 4.36 -8.98
N ASN A 621 24.93 3.44 -9.54
CA ASN A 621 24.65 2.87 -10.86
C ASN A 621 23.46 1.92 -10.88
N ILE A 622 23.11 1.28 -9.75
CA ILE A 622 21.88 0.49 -9.63
C ILE A 622 20.64 1.38 -9.41
N LEU A 623 20.78 2.50 -8.69
CA LEU A 623 19.69 3.46 -8.49
C LEU A 623 19.38 4.26 -9.76
N CYS A 624 20.43 4.59 -10.54
CA CYS A 624 20.33 5.32 -11.79
C CYS A 624 21.23 4.67 -12.85
N PRO A 625 20.68 3.72 -13.63
CA PRO A 625 21.39 3.10 -14.70
C PRO A 625 21.67 4.13 -15.83
N GLN A 626 22.90 4.65 -15.93
CA GLN A 626 23.37 5.58 -16.98
C GLN A 626 22.81 5.31 -18.39
N THR A 627 22.12 6.31 -18.97
CA THR A 627 21.85 6.44 -20.43
C THR A 627 22.06 7.85 -20.99
N VAL A 628 22.48 8.84 -20.18
CA VAL A 628 22.73 10.19 -20.69
C VAL A 628 24.20 10.57 -20.49
N GLU A 629 24.95 10.66 -21.58
CA GLU A 629 26.20 11.43 -21.61
C GLU A 629 25.85 12.90 -21.45
N PHE A 630 26.00 13.43 -20.23
CA PHE A 630 25.89 14.87 -19.98
C PHE A 630 27.15 15.56 -20.50
N PRO A 631 27.05 16.52 -21.44
CA PRO A 631 28.18 17.38 -21.80
C PRO A 631 28.57 18.19 -20.55
N GLY A 632 29.80 18.01 -20.04
CA GLY A 632 30.29 18.68 -18.84
C GLY A 632 30.27 17.85 -17.55
N ARG A 633 30.71 16.58 -17.59
CA ARG A 633 31.00 15.66 -16.44
C ARG A 633 32.03 16.23 -15.41
N SER A 634 31.83 17.44 -14.91
CA SER A 634 32.73 18.07 -13.92
C SER A 634 32.24 17.94 -12.48
N LEU A 635 31.07 17.33 -12.23
CA LEU A 635 30.54 17.09 -10.89
C LEU A 635 30.71 15.61 -10.53
N LEU A 636 31.94 15.20 -10.22
CA LEU A 636 32.23 13.89 -9.64
C LEU A 636 32.09 13.88 -8.11
N ASP A 637 31.81 15.05 -7.51
CA ASP A 637 31.82 15.27 -6.07
C ASP A 637 30.49 15.88 -5.61
N VAL A 638 29.98 15.37 -4.49
CA VAL A 638 28.82 15.95 -3.79
C VAL A 638 29.30 17.05 -2.86
N LYS A 639 28.75 18.26 -3.00
CA LYS A 639 29.08 19.39 -2.12
C LYS A 639 28.62 19.11 -0.70
N ILE A 640 29.48 19.36 0.27
CA ILE A 640 29.17 19.17 1.69
C ILE A 640 28.96 20.53 2.34
N CYS A 641 27.92 20.65 3.16
CA CYS A 641 27.71 21.78 4.05
C CYS A 641 28.49 21.57 5.35
N ALA A 642 29.32 22.54 5.75
CA ALA A 642 30.01 22.46 7.02
C ALA A 642 29.06 22.77 8.18
N LEU A 643 29.22 22.03 9.28
CA LEU A 643 28.46 22.25 10.51
C LEU A 643 29.28 23.09 11.48
N LEU A 644 28.68 24.18 11.96
CA LEU A 644 29.23 25.08 12.97
C LEU A 644 28.43 24.97 14.28
N ASP A 645 29.16 24.97 15.39
CA ASP A 645 28.60 25.09 16.72
C ASP A 645 28.56 26.56 17.17
N SER A 646 27.56 26.94 17.97
CA SER A 646 27.36 28.27 18.56
C SER A 646 27.83 28.39 20.02
N ASN A 647 28.58 27.40 20.51
CA ASN A 647 29.03 27.33 21.91
C ASN A 647 30.23 28.23 22.27
N ALA A 648 30.81 28.96 21.31
CA ALA A 648 31.95 29.85 21.52
C ALA A 648 31.54 31.34 21.37
N PRO A 649 32.40 32.31 21.75
CA PRO A 649 32.15 33.72 21.47
C PRO A 649 31.96 34.00 19.96
N PRO A 650 31.13 34.99 19.58
CA PRO A 650 30.79 35.24 18.17
C PRO A 650 31.99 35.46 17.24
N GLU A 651 33.03 36.16 17.71
CA GLU A 651 34.25 36.41 16.93
C GLU A 651 35.05 35.13 16.67
N GLU A 652 35.07 34.20 17.63
CA GLU A 652 35.76 32.91 17.51
C GLU A 652 35.02 32.02 16.50
N ILE A 653 33.69 31.95 16.58
CA ILE A 653 32.86 31.22 15.62
C ILE A 653 33.04 31.80 14.21
N ALA A 654 33.06 33.12 14.06
CA ALA A 654 33.31 33.78 12.78
C ALA A 654 34.70 33.46 12.21
N SER A 655 35.72 33.30 13.06
CA SER A 655 37.05 32.84 12.63
C SER A 655 37.02 31.39 12.15
N ILE A 656 36.38 30.49 12.89
CA ILE A 656 36.22 29.08 12.50
C ILE A 656 35.46 28.97 11.18
N ALA A 657 34.41 29.77 11.00
CA ALA A 657 33.65 29.87 9.76
C ALA A 657 34.53 30.29 8.57
N ALA A 658 35.40 31.28 8.77
CA ALA A 658 36.33 31.73 7.73
C ALA A 658 37.36 30.64 7.39
N ASP A 659 37.86 29.89 8.38
CA ASP A 659 38.78 28.78 8.15
C ASP A 659 38.12 27.66 7.32
N LEU A 660 36.87 27.30 7.61
CA LEU A 660 36.11 26.34 6.80
C LEU A 660 35.88 26.85 5.37
N VAL A 661 35.59 28.13 5.18
CA VAL A 661 35.47 28.71 3.83
C VAL A 661 36.81 28.64 3.08
N ASN A 662 37.94 28.89 3.78
CA ASN A 662 39.29 28.75 3.21
C ASN A 662 39.63 27.30 2.83
N GLU A 663 39.14 26.31 3.59
CA GLU A 663 39.21 24.88 3.24
C GLU A 663 38.41 24.55 1.95
N GLY A 664 37.42 25.39 1.60
CA GLY A 664 36.66 25.33 0.36
C GLY A 664 35.15 25.10 0.56
N PHE A 665 34.63 25.14 1.78
CA PHE A 665 33.19 24.98 2.01
C PHE A 665 32.41 26.17 1.44
N ALA A 666 31.41 25.88 0.59
CA ALA A 666 30.54 26.88 -0.02
C ALA A 666 29.30 27.23 0.83
N ALA A 667 28.98 26.36 1.78
CA ALA A 667 27.79 26.48 2.62
C ALA A 667 28.12 26.12 4.07
N LEU A 668 27.65 26.95 4.99
CA LEU A 668 27.82 26.81 6.43
C LEU A 668 26.44 26.68 7.10
N LYS A 669 26.29 25.71 7.99
CA LYS A 669 25.10 25.52 8.81
C LYS A 669 25.44 25.79 10.27
N LEU A 670 24.79 26.79 10.86
CA LEU A 670 24.93 27.15 12.26
C LEU A 670 23.76 26.60 13.07
N LYS A 671 24.06 25.91 14.17
CA LYS A 671 23.04 25.54 15.17
C LYS A 671 22.70 26.76 16.02
N VAL A 672 21.44 27.17 16.04
CA VAL A 672 20.91 28.30 16.81
C VAL A 672 19.88 27.79 17.84
N ALA A 673 19.34 28.69 18.66
CA ALA A 673 18.37 28.37 19.72
C ALA A 673 18.92 27.42 20.80
N ARG A 674 20.25 27.32 20.92
CA ARG A 674 20.94 26.60 22.01
C ARG A 674 21.07 27.46 23.26
N HIS A 675 21.25 28.77 23.05
CA HIS A 675 21.20 29.79 24.08
C HIS A 675 19.78 30.36 24.12
N HIS A 676 19.24 30.65 25.30
CA HIS A 676 17.87 31.18 25.42
C HIS A 676 17.69 32.60 24.85
N ASP A 677 18.75 33.28 24.38
CA ASP A 677 18.68 34.64 23.82
C ASP A 677 18.81 34.62 22.27
N PRO A 678 17.70 34.87 21.53
CA PRO A 678 17.73 34.91 20.08
C PRO A 678 18.62 36.04 19.50
N ASN A 679 18.90 37.10 20.27
CA ASN A 679 19.79 38.17 19.82
C ASN A 679 21.24 37.72 19.77
N TYR A 680 21.66 36.85 20.70
CA TYR A 680 23.01 36.32 20.73
C TYR A 680 23.27 35.49 19.47
N ASP A 681 22.35 34.58 19.15
CA ASP A 681 22.41 33.75 17.94
C ASP A 681 22.42 34.62 16.66
N ALA A 682 21.63 35.70 16.63
CA ALA A 682 21.63 36.65 15.52
C ALA A 682 22.98 37.37 15.37
N LEU A 683 23.61 37.76 16.48
CA LEU A 683 24.91 38.44 16.49
C LEU A 683 26.03 37.52 15.99
N VAL A 684 25.99 36.22 16.32
CA VAL A 684 26.90 35.21 15.75
C VAL A 684 26.79 35.17 14.23
N ILE A 685 25.56 35.13 13.68
CA ILE A 685 25.35 35.12 12.23
C ILE A 685 25.85 36.41 11.58
N GLN A 686 25.62 37.57 12.20
CA GLN A 686 26.10 38.85 11.71
C GLN A 686 27.63 38.89 11.61
N GLU A 687 28.35 38.43 12.64
CA GLU A 687 29.81 38.39 12.62
C GLU A 687 30.36 37.34 11.64
N ILE A 688 29.72 36.17 11.51
CA ILE A 688 30.06 35.20 10.46
C ILE A 688 29.92 35.86 9.08
N ARG A 689 28.76 36.46 8.78
CA ARG A 689 28.48 37.07 7.47
C ARG A 689 29.50 38.17 7.13
N LYS A 690 29.84 39.01 8.10
CA LYS A 690 30.87 40.06 7.96
C LYS A 690 32.25 39.50 7.62
N LYS A 691 32.58 38.30 8.11
CA LYS A 691 33.88 37.66 7.89
C LYS A 691 33.95 36.87 6.59
N VAL A 692 32.89 36.15 6.22
CA VAL A 692 32.89 35.22 5.08
C VAL A 692 32.35 35.82 3.77
N GLY A 693 31.72 37.00 3.84
CA GLY A 693 31.14 37.69 2.67
C GLY A 693 29.77 37.12 2.25
N GLU A 694 29.16 37.68 1.20
CA GLU A 694 27.79 37.33 0.76
C GLU A 694 27.72 36.07 -0.12
N GLU A 695 28.82 35.68 -0.76
CA GLU A 695 28.89 34.53 -1.68
C GLU A 695 28.74 33.16 -1.00
N VAL A 696 28.99 33.09 0.31
CA VAL A 696 28.89 31.85 1.10
C VAL A 696 27.44 31.65 1.55
N GLU A 697 26.86 30.48 1.28
CA GLU A 697 25.52 30.16 1.77
C GLU A 697 25.56 29.96 3.30
N ILE A 698 24.70 30.67 4.04
CA ILE A 698 24.55 30.46 5.49
C ILE A 698 23.14 29.92 5.76
N ARG A 699 23.09 28.85 6.54
CA ARG A 699 21.86 28.21 7.04
C ARG A 699 21.84 28.30 8.56
N ALA A 700 20.67 28.53 9.13
CA ALA A 700 20.44 28.44 10.57
C ALA A 700 19.56 27.23 10.86
N ASP A 701 19.76 26.57 12.00
CA ASP A 701 18.93 25.44 12.42
C ASP A 701 18.57 25.55 13.90
N ALA A 702 17.28 25.79 14.15
CA ALA A 702 16.72 26.06 15.47
C ALA A 702 16.12 24.82 16.13
N ASN A 703 15.94 23.70 15.40
CA ASN A 703 15.36 22.45 15.90
C ASN A 703 14.08 22.65 16.75
N ARG A 704 13.18 23.56 16.34
CA ARG A 704 11.89 23.88 17.02
C ARG A 704 12.03 24.41 18.46
N ASN A 705 13.17 24.99 18.84
CA ASN A 705 13.41 25.41 20.24
C ASN A 705 12.85 26.79 20.60
N TRP A 706 12.62 27.69 19.64
CA TRP A 706 12.08 29.03 19.92
C TRP A 706 10.54 29.05 19.96
N SER A 707 10.01 29.90 20.84
CA SER A 707 8.63 30.40 20.70
C SER A 707 8.48 31.25 19.45
N TYR A 708 7.23 31.50 19.04
CA TYR A 708 6.96 32.35 17.87
C TYR A 708 7.60 33.73 18.02
N GLU A 709 7.46 34.37 19.19
CA GLU A 709 8.00 35.71 19.46
C GLU A 709 9.53 35.75 19.41
N GLU A 710 10.19 34.76 20.00
CA GLU A 710 11.66 34.62 19.98
C GLU A 710 12.19 34.45 18.55
N ALA A 711 11.53 33.61 17.76
CA ALA A 711 11.89 33.39 16.36
C ALA A 711 11.76 34.70 15.53
N ILE A 712 10.68 35.46 15.72
CA ILE A 712 10.48 36.76 15.07
C ILE A 712 11.60 37.74 15.43
N GLN A 713 12.01 37.77 16.71
CA GLN A 713 13.09 38.63 17.19
C GLN A 713 14.44 38.30 16.52
N PHE A 714 14.77 37.01 16.43
CA PHE A 714 15.93 36.55 15.67
C PHE A 714 15.84 36.98 14.20
N ALA A 715 14.71 36.71 13.54
CA ALA A 715 14.52 36.97 12.11
C ALA A 715 14.67 38.45 11.76
N HIS A 716 14.15 39.37 12.57
CA HIS A 716 14.34 40.80 12.39
C HIS A 716 15.82 41.21 12.46
N SER A 717 16.59 40.56 13.34
CA SER A 717 18.00 40.87 13.56
C SER A 717 18.90 40.33 12.45
N VAL A 718 18.50 39.26 11.75
CA VAL A 718 19.27 38.64 10.65
C VAL A 718 18.74 38.96 9.25
N LYS A 719 17.77 39.89 9.13
CA LYS A 719 17.11 40.22 7.85
C LYS A 719 18.09 40.58 6.73
N ASN A 720 19.19 41.25 7.06
CA ASN A 720 20.23 41.67 6.10
C ASN A 720 21.40 40.68 5.98
N CYS A 721 21.32 39.51 6.61
CA CYS A 721 22.39 38.51 6.59
C CYS A 721 22.26 37.50 5.45
N CYS A 722 21.27 37.64 4.57
CA CYS A 722 21.06 36.80 3.38
C CYS A 722 21.16 35.30 3.69
N LEU A 723 20.39 34.82 4.69
CA LEU A 723 20.33 33.39 4.98
C LEU A 723 19.66 32.65 3.83
N GLN A 724 20.19 31.49 3.47
CA GLN A 724 19.57 30.62 2.47
C GLN A 724 18.21 30.11 2.97
N TYR A 725 18.16 29.71 4.24
CA TYR A 725 16.96 29.41 5.00
C TYR A 725 17.28 29.23 6.49
N ILE A 726 16.23 29.21 7.30
CA ILE A 726 16.24 28.68 8.67
C ILE A 726 15.46 27.36 8.75
N GLU A 727 16.06 26.34 9.36
CA GLU A 727 15.40 25.06 9.63
C GLU A 727 14.56 25.19 10.90
N GLU A 728 13.27 24.89 10.78
CA GLU A 728 12.34 24.65 11.90
C GLU A 728 12.38 25.74 12.99
N PRO A 729 12.08 27.01 12.62
CA PRO A 729 12.34 28.18 13.47
C PRO A 729 11.44 28.27 14.69
N VAL A 730 10.29 27.58 14.70
CA VAL A 730 9.24 27.72 15.71
C VAL A 730 8.89 26.38 16.33
N LYS A 731 8.51 26.41 17.61
CA LYS A 731 8.13 25.22 18.38
C LYS A 731 6.86 24.53 17.86
N ASN A 732 5.87 25.31 17.43
CA ASN A 732 4.62 24.81 16.89
C ASN A 732 4.65 24.82 15.36
N GLU A 733 4.39 23.68 14.73
CA GLU A 733 4.45 23.54 13.27
C GLU A 733 3.43 24.40 12.53
N ASP A 734 2.27 24.64 13.15
CA ASP A 734 1.22 25.50 12.58
C ASP A 734 1.66 26.97 12.45
N ASP A 735 2.67 27.40 13.22
CA ASP A 735 3.20 28.77 13.18
C ASP A 735 4.29 28.95 12.09
N ILE A 736 4.74 27.90 11.41
CA ILE A 736 5.83 27.98 10.41
C ILE A 736 5.48 28.91 9.25
N ILE A 737 4.27 28.77 8.70
CA ILE A 737 3.81 29.61 7.58
C ILE A 737 3.65 31.06 8.05
N ARG A 738 3.03 31.24 9.22
CA ARG A 738 2.83 32.54 9.87
C ARG A 738 4.15 33.25 10.18
N PHE A 739 5.22 32.51 10.52
CA PHE A 739 6.56 33.04 10.74
C PHE A 739 7.14 33.61 9.45
N TYR A 740 7.05 32.87 8.34
CA TYR A 740 7.52 33.36 7.05
C TYR A 740 6.74 34.61 6.62
N GLU A 741 5.41 34.59 6.71
CA GLU A 741 4.57 35.73 6.33
C GLU A 741 4.91 37.02 7.10
N ALA A 742 5.31 36.88 8.37
CA ALA A 742 5.68 38.02 9.19
C ALA A 742 7.11 38.55 8.92
N THR A 743 8.05 37.68 8.52
CA THR A 743 9.49 38.02 8.49
C THR A 743 10.08 38.09 7.09
N GLY A 744 9.50 37.36 6.14
CA GLY A 744 10.06 37.06 4.82
C GLY A 744 11.27 36.13 4.85
N LEU A 745 11.66 35.58 6.01
CA LEU A 745 12.84 34.71 6.13
C LEU A 745 12.52 33.29 5.64
N PRO A 746 13.19 32.77 4.60
CA PRO A 746 12.88 31.45 4.04
C PRO A 746 13.04 30.32 5.05
N VAL A 747 12.13 29.34 5.02
CA VAL A 747 12.11 28.22 5.96
C VAL A 747 12.44 26.90 5.26
N ALA A 748 13.16 26.03 5.97
CA ALA A 748 13.34 24.63 5.62
C ALA A 748 12.67 23.73 6.66
N LEU A 749 12.13 22.60 6.20
CA LEU A 749 11.51 21.59 7.06
C LEU A 749 12.50 20.45 7.33
N ASP A 750 12.54 19.98 8.57
CA ASP A 750 13.35 18.84 9.05
C ASP A 750 12.48 17.94 9.95
N GLU A 751 12.22 18.34 11.20
CA GLU A 751 11.39 17.54 12.12
C GLU A 751 9.95 17.35 11.63
N THR A 752 9.39 18.35 10.94
CA THR A 752 8.00 18.36 10.46
C THR A 752 7.68 17.23 9.50
N ILE A 753 8.65 16.81 8.69
CA ILE A 753 8.41 15.80 7.65
C ILE A 753 8.55 14.36 8.18
N ASN A 754 8.77 14.19 9.48
CA ASN A 754 9.01 12.90 10.13
C ASN A 754 7.81 12.36 10.94
N THR A 755 6.70 13.10 11.04
CA THR A 755 5.61 12.87 12.01
C THR A 755 4.53 11.88 11.56
N ASP A 756 4.30 11.66 10.26
CA ASP A 756 3.31 10.71 9.72
C ASP A 756 3.89 9.94 8.52
N ARG A 757 4.06 8.63 8.69
CA ARG A 757 4.84 7.77 7.78
C ARG A 757 4.00 7.06 6.74
N GLU A 758 2.69 6.97 6.94
CA GLU A 758 1.83 6.15 6.08
C GLU A 758 1.14 6.96 5.00
N ASN A 759 0.81 8.23 5.30
CA ASN A 759 0.24 9.17 4.35
C ASN A 759 1.20 10.33 4.07
N GLN A 760 2.46 10.02 3.73
CA GLN A 760 3.47 11.04 3.40
C GLN A 760 2.95 12.07 2.39
N PHE A 761 2.18 11.67 1.38
CA PHE A 761 1.59 12.60 0.41
C PHE A 761 0.61 13.61 1.04
N GLU A 762 -0.21 13.17 1.99
CA GLU A 762 -1.16 14.04 2.69
C GLU A 762 -0.43 15.02 3.60
N LEU A 763 0.58 14.52 4.33
CA LEU A 763 1.47 15.36 5.14
C LEU A 763 2.16 16.42 4.29
N LEU A 764 2.79 16.03 3.18
CA LEU A 764 3.52 16.93 2.29
C LEU A 764 2.61 17.97 1.65
N SER A 765 1.35 17.62 1.34
CA SER A 765 0.40 18.55 0.72
C SER A 765 0.11 19.81 1.56
N LYS A 766 0.37 19.78 2.88
CA LYS A 766 0.28 20.95 3.77
C LYS A 766 1.37 21.98 3.53
N TYR A 767 2.51 21.58 2.95
CA TYR A 767 3.75 22.36 2.91
C TYR A 767 4.10 22.89 1.51
N THR A 768 3.09 23.25 0.74
CA THR A 768 3.23 23.82 -0.62
C THR A 768 3.56 25.31 -0.63
N HIS A 769 3.37 26.02 0.50
CA HIS A 769 3.59 27.47 0.63
C HIS A 769 4.97 27.92 0.10
N PRO A 770 5.09 29.03 -0.66
CA PRO A 770 6.35 29.48 -1.25
C PRO A 770 7.44 29.85 -0.24
N GLY A 771 7.05 30.19 0.99
CA GLY A 771 7.99 30.47 2.08
C GLY A 771 8.78 29.25 2.59
N ILE A 772 8.32 28.05 2.27
CA ILE A 772 9.04 26.81 2.54
C ILE A 772 9.88 26.50 1.30
N VAL A 773 11.19 26.68 1.41
CA VAL A 773 12.12 26.64 0.26
C VAL A 773 12.98 25.38 0.21
N ALA A 774 13.11 24.65 1.32
CA ALA A 774 13.92 23.43 1.37
C ALA A 774 13.33 22.36 2.30
N PHE A 775 13.69 21.11 2.00
CA PHE A 775 13.36 19.91 2.76
C PHE A 775 14.67 19.23 3.15
N VAL A 776 14.95 19.17 4.44
CA VAL A 776 16.13 18.52 5.02
C VAL A 776 15.77 17.08 5.33
N ILE A 777 16.24 16.17 4.48
CA ILE A 777 15.81 14.78 4.46
C ILE A 777 16.90 13.92 5.09
N LYS A 778 16.55 13.23 6.17
CA LYS A 778 17.42 12.25 6.84
C LYS A 778 16.90 10.85 6.52
N PRO A 779 17.56 10.06 5.65
CA PRO A 779 17.06 8.74 5.27
C PRO A 779 16.80 7.81 6.47
N SER A 780 17.65 7.87 7.50
CA SER A 780 17.50 7.11 8.75
C SER A 780 16.25 7.48 9.56
N VAL A 781 15.75 8.72 9.48
CA VAL A 781 14.58 9.20 10.24
C VAL A 781 13.28 9.03 9.46
N ILE A 782 13.32 9.27 8.14
CA ILE A 782 12.14 9.21 7.27
C ILE A 782 11.76 7.77 6.89
N GLY A 783 12.66 6.82 7.16
CA GLY A 783 12.45 5.39 6.96
C GLY A 783 12.93 4.89 5.61
N GLY A 784 14.20 5.16 5.30
CA GLY A 784 14.92 4.57 4.17
C GLY A 784 15.04 5.45 2.93
N PHE A 785 15.75 4.91 1.95
CA PHE A 785 16.04 5.56 0.66
C PHE A 785 14.77 5.72 -0.17
N GLU A 786 13.82 4.77 -0.11
CA GLU A 786 12.58 4.86 -0.88
C GLU A 786 11.73 6.06 -0.44
N ASN A 787 11.53 6.22 0.87
CA ASN A 787 10.80 7.36 1.43
C ASN A 787 11.57 8.67 1.23
N ALA A 788 12.89 8.66 1.41
CA ALA A 788 13.72 9.84 1.17
C ALA A 788 13.65 10.31 -0.29
N ALA A 789 13.67 9.38 -1.26
CA ALA A 789 13.56 9.70 -2.67
C ALA A 789 12.17 10.23 -3.03
N LEU A 790 11.11 9.69 -2.42
CA LEU A 790 9.76 10.20 -2.59
C LEU A 790 9.66 11.68 -2.14
N VAL A 791 10.11 12.00 -0.93
CA VAL A 791 10.04 13.36 -0.39
C VAL A 791 10.94 14.32 -1.19
N ALA A 792 12.14 13.89 -1.55
CA ALA A 792 13.04 14.68 -2.38
C ALA A 792 12.42 15.02 -3.74
N ARG A 793 11.87 14.01 -4.42
CA ARG A 793 11.23 14.17 -5.74
C ARG A 793 10.00 15.08 -5.65
N TRP A 794 9.17 14.91 -4.61
CA TRP A 794 8.00 15.77 -4.37
C TRP A 794 8.42 17.24 -4.17
N ALA A 795 9.43 17.49 -3.33
CA ALA A 795 9.93 18.85 -3.08
C ALA A 795 10.48 19.49 -4.36
N GLN A 796 11.25 18.74 -5.15
CA GLN A 796 11.84 19.21 -6.41
C GLN A 796 10.79 19.50 -7.49
N LEU A 797 9.69 18.74 -7.57
CA LEU A 797 8.58 19.03 -8.48
C LEU A 797 7.94 20.39 -8.18
N LEU A 798 7.91 20.81 -6.92
CA LEU A 798 7.47 22.13 -6.49
C LEU A 798 8.55 23.23 -6.62
N GLY A 799 9.73 22.89 -7.15
CA GLY A 799 10.85 23.82 -7.29
C GLY A 799 11.59 24.13 -5.98
N LYS A 800 11.39 23.30 -4.95
CA LYS A 800 12.03 23.41 -3.63
C LYS A 800 13.30 22.57 -3.58
N SER A 801 14.22 22.95 -2.70
CA SER A 801 15.49 22.23 -2.52
C SER A 801 15.31 20.97 -1.69
N ALA A 802 15.95 19.86 -2.10
CA ALA A 802 16.01 18.64 -1.31
C ALA A 802 17.45 18.44 -0.79
N VAL A 803 17.62 18.49 0.54
CA VAL A 803 18.93 18.42 1.19
C VAL A 803 19.03 17.12 1.97
N ILE A 804 19.77 16.16 1.43
CA ILE A 804 20.12 14.95 2.20
C ILE A 804 21.03 15.32 3.36
N SER A 805 20.68 14.88 4.56
CA SER A 805 21.44 15.11 5.80
C SER A 805 21.60 13.82 6.61
N ALA A 806 22.60 13.82 7.48
CA ALA A 806 23.00 12.70 8.32
C ALA A 806 22.60 12.91 9.79
N THR A 807 22.35 11.81 10.50
CA THR A 807 22.09 11.74 11.95
C THR A 807 23.24 11.07 12.69
N TYR A 808 24.45 11.54 12.40
CA TYR A 808 25.69 10.92 12.88
C TYR A 808 25.79 9.44 12.46
N GLU A 809 25.53 9.14 11.19
CA GLU A 809 25.99 7.90 10.57
C GLU A 809 27.51 7.92 10.39
N THR A 810 28.13 6.74 10.43
CA THR A 810 29.56 6.53 10.24
C THR A 810 29.97 6.65 8.77
N SER A 811 31.26 6.48 8.45
CA SER A 811 31.73 6.53 7.06
C SER A 811 31.04 5.53 6.13
N LEU A 812 30.52 4.41 6.65
CA LEU A 812 29.68 3.47 5.89
C LEU A 812 28.38 4.13 5.43
N GLY A 813 27.54 4.60 6.36
CA GLY A 813 26.27 5.24 6.03
C GLY A 813 26.45 6.53 5.24
N LEU A 814 27.46 7.34 5.56
CA LEU A 814 27.76 8.56 4.82
C LEU A 814 28.19 8.29 3.37
N SER A 815 28.92 7.22 3.10
CA SER A 815 29.29 6.84 1.72
C SER A 815 28.06 6.46 0.88
N ALA A 816 27.09 5.76 1.48
CA ALA A 816 25.81 5.51 0.84
C ALA A 816 25.02 6.81 0.61
N TYR A 817 25.02 7.73 1.59
CA TYR A 817 24.34 9.02 1.47
C TYR A 817 24.99 9.95 0.45
N VAL A 818 26.31 9.91 0.24
CA VAL A 818 26.98 10.63 -0.86
C VAL A 818 26.46 10.15 -2.21
N GLN A 819 26.47 8.83 -2.45
CA GLN A 819 25.97 8.27 -3.71
C GLN A 819 24.47 8.57 -3.90
N PHE A 820 23.68 8.50 -2.83
CA PHE A 820 22.26 8.83 -2.88
C PHE A 820 21.99 10.34 -3.09
N SER A 821 22.77 11.23 -2.48
CA SER A 821 22.65 12.68 -2.69
C SER A 821 22.87 13.03 -4.16
N TYR A 822 23.89 12.42 -4.79
CA TYR A 822 24.13 12.61 -6.21
C TYR A 822 22.99 12.07 -7.08
N PHE A 823 22.41 10.93 -6.72
CA PHE A 823 21.20 10.42 -7.39
C PHE A 823 20.04 11.42 -7.31
N ILE A 824 19.81 12.04 -6.14
CA ILE A 824 18.77 13.06 -5.96
C ILE A 824 19.06 14.33 -6.76
N ASP A 825 20.33 14.74 -6.87
CA ASP A 825 20.73 15.85 -7.74
C ASP A 825 20.49 15.55 -9.22
N LEU A 826 20.82 14.34 -9.69
CA LEU A 826 20.53 13.91 -11.06
C LEU A 826 19.03 13.91 -11.36
N GLN A 827 18.20 13.42 -10.42
CA GLN A 827 16.76 13.48 -10.56
C GLN A 827 16.24 14.92 -10.67
N ASN A 828 16.80 15.84 -9.89
CA ASN A 828 16.43 17.25 -9.99
C ASN A 828 16.75 17.84 -11.36
N LEU A 829 17.93 17.54 -11.90
CA LEU A 829 18.35 17.99 -13.23
C LEU A 829 17.38 17.49 -14.31
N ASP A 830 16.93 16.25 -14.21
CA ASP A 830 15.95 15.68 -15.12
C ASP A 830 14.57 16.36 -14.99
N ILE A 831 14.11 16.62 -13.76
CA ILE A 831 12.87 17.38 -13.51
C ILE A 831 12.94 18.77 -14.16
N LEU A 832 14.04 19.49 -13.95
CA LEU A 832 14.25 20.84 -14.52
C LEU A 832 14.26 20.79 -16.06
N ARG A 833 14.91 19.79 -16.66
CA ARG A 833 14.92 19.60 -18.12
C ARG A 833 13.54 19.30 -18.68
N ILE A 834 12.81 18.37 -18.08
CA ILE A 834 11.46 18.00 -18.53
C ILE A 834 10.51 19.19 -18.44
N ALA A 835 10.66 20.00 -17.39
CA ALA A 835 9.91 21.23 -17.15
C ALA A 835 10.43 22.45 -17.94
N ASN A 836 11.50 22.32 -18.74
CA ASN A 836 12.15 23.43 -19.45
C ASN A 836 12.54 24.61 -18.53
N LYS A 837 12.99 24.32 -17.30
CA LYS A 837 13.44 25.31 -16.31
C LYS A 837 14.97 25.46 -16.33
N GLU A 838 15.46 26.62 -15.91
CA GLU A 838 16.91 26.86 -15.80
C GLU A 838 17.56 25.91 -14.79
N VAL A 839 18.73 25.40 -15.15
CA VAL A 839 19.54 24.54 -14.28
C VAL A 839 20.10 25.38 -13.14
N ARG A 840 19.75 25.03 -11.91
CA ARG A 840 20.30 25.66 -10.71
C ARG A 840 21.63 25.00 -10.31
N PRO A 841 22.53 25.72 -9.60
CA PRO A 841 23.74 25.12 -9.03
C PRO A 841 23.41 23.95 -8.08
N SER A 842 24.30 22.94 -8.02
CA SER A 842 24.16 21.85 -7.04
C SER A 842 24.17 22.38 -5.62
N ILE A 843 23.30 21.83 -4.78
CA ILE A 843 23.13 22.22 -3.38
C ILE A 843 24.18 21.54 -2.50
N ALA A 844 24.60 22.20 -1.43
CA ALA A 844 25.42 21.56 -0.41
C ALA A 844 24.56 20.67 0.50
N HIS A 845 24.93 19.40 0.65
CA HIS A 845 24.25 18.40 1.47
C HIS A 845 24.75 18.39 2.92
N GLY A 846 23.87 18.06 3.87
CA GLY A 846 24.15 18.08 5.31
C GLY A 846 24.91 16.85 5.80
N LEU A 847 26.06 16.55 5.18
CA LEU A 847 26.91 15.38 5.46
C LEU A 847 28.16 15.70 6.30
N GLY A 848 28.23 16.91 6.88
CA GLY A 848 29.39 17.41 7.63
C GLY A 848 29.66 16.74 8.98
N THR A 849 28.82 15.79 9.42
CA THR A 849 28.97 15.10 10.71
C THR A 849 30.22 14.21 10.77
N TYR A 850 30.83 13.85 9.63
CA TYR A 850 32.06 13.04 9.59
C TYR A 850 33.21 13.63 10.43
N LYS A 851 33.33 14.97 10.53
CA LYS A 851 34.38 15.62 11.34
C LYS A 851 34.17 15.45 12.86
N TRP A 852 33.00 14.98 13.28
CA TRP A 852 32.65 14.83 14.70
C TRP A 852 33.03 13.46 15.27
N PHE A 853 33.50 12.54 14.43
CA PHE A 853 33.97 11.23 14.85
C PHE A 853 35.47 11.26 15.14
N LYS A 854 35.85 10.84 16.35
CA LYS A 854 37.27 10.65 16.72
C LYS A 854 37.80 9.32 16.18
N GLU A 855 36.91 8.35 16.10
CA GLU A 855 37.10 7.03 15.50
C GLU A 855 35.84 6.66 14.71
N ASP A 856 35.99 5.76 13.74
CA ASP A 856 34.91 5.35 12.85
C ASP A 856 34.63 3.84 12.97
N ALA A 857 33.43 3.39 12.60
CA ALA A 857 33.10 1.98 12.55
C ALA A 857 33.71 1.29 11.31
N SER A 858 34.11 2.05 10.30
CA SER A 858 34.92 1.60 9.17
C SER A 858 36.42 1.76 9.46
N THR A 859 37.26 0.88 8.91
CA THR A 859 38.73 1.07 8.93
C THR A 859 39.19 2.21 8.01
N GLN A 860 38.37 2.60 7.05
CA GLN A 860 38.58 3.72 6.14
C GLN A 860 37.58 4.84 6.42
N ASN A 861 38.06 6.08 6.47
CA ASN A 861 37.20 7.24 6.66
C ASN A 861 36.65 7.76 5.33
N LEU A 862 35.50 8.43 5.38
CA LEU A 862 34.94 9.16 4.24
C LEU A 862 35.95 10.19 3.72
N VAL A 863 36.25 10.10 2.42
CA VAL A 863 37.13 11.07 1.75
C VAL A 863 36.36 12.36 1.47
N THR A 864 36.88 13.46 2.01
CA THR A 864 36.41 14.82 1.72
C THR A 864 37.59 15.67 1.28
N ARG A 865 37.48 16.35 0.14
CA ARG A 865 38.59 17.13 -0.44
C ARG A 865 38.10 18.32 -1.26
N ARG A 866 38.97 19.32 -1.40
CA ARG A 866 38.68 20.50 -2.20
C ARG A 866 38.86 20.10 -3.65
N ASN A 867 37.78 20.20 -4.42
CA ASN A 867 37.80 19.79 -5.81
C ASN A 867 38.66 20.77 -6.63
N SER A 868 39.61 20.24 -7.41
CA SER A 868 40.55 21.04 -8.18
C SER A 868 39.92 21.78 -9.38
N THR A 869 38.73 21.35 -9.83
CA THR A 869 38.03 21.93 -10.98
C THR A 869 37.03 23.01 -10.60
N ASN A 870 36.26 22.81 -9.53
CA ASN A 870 35.21 23.75 -9.10
C ASN A 870 35.58 24.51 -7.81
N GLY A 871 36.67 24.15 -7.13
CA GLY A 871 37.17 24.85 -5.96
C GLY A 871 36.41 24.60 -4.66
N PHE A 872 35.34 23.80 -4.68
CA PHE A 872 34.47 23.55 -3.53
C PHE A 872 34.85 22.27 -2.77
N MET A 873 34.54 22.26 -1.48
CA MET A 873 34.65 21.09 -0.62
C MET A 873 33.53 20.09 -0.92
N GLY A 874 33.91 18.85 -1.20
CA GLY A 874 32.95 17.77 -1.44
C GLY A 874 33.53 16.38 -1.18
N SER A 875 32.66 15.37 -1.30
CA SER A 875 33.07 13.97 -1.27
C SER A 875 32.98 13.36 -2.68
N PRO A 876 34.07 12.76 -3.20
CA PRO A 876 34.06 12.10 -4.49
C PRO A 876 33.25 10.81 -4.48
N ILE A 877 32.38 10.64 -5.48
CA ILE A 877 31.52 9.45 -5.62
C ILE A 877 32.35 8.15 -5.72
N ALA A 878 33.48 8.20 -6.44
CA ALA A 878 34.34 7.04 -6.65
C ALA A 878 35.00 6.54 -5.35
N ASP A 879 35.32 7.46 -4.44
CA ASP A 879 35.91 7.11 -3.14
C ASP A 879 34.82 6.54 -2.20
N ALA A 880 33.61 7.11 -2.23
CA ALA A 880 32.45 6.55 -1.51
C ALA A 880 32.07 5.15 -2.03
N ASP A 881 32.10 4.91 -3.34
CA ASP A 881 31.88 3.57 -3.93
C ASP A 881 32.92 2.56 -3.49
N ARG A 882 34.21 2.95 -3.48
CA ARG A 882 35.28 2.08 -3.00
C ARG A 882 35.08 1.69 -1.55
N LEU A 883 34.70 2.64 -0.67
CA LEU A 883 34.47 2.35 0.74
C LEU A 883 33.33 1.34 0.93
N LEU A 884 32.22 1.46 0.20
CA LEU A 884 31.12 0.49 0.31
C LEU A 884 31.52 -0.91 -0.16
N LYS A 885 32.30 -1.02 -1.24
CA LYS A 885 32.74 -2.31 -1.80
C LYS A 885 33.82 -2.98 -0.96
N GLU A 886 34.72 -2.19 -0.40
CA GLU A 886 35.87 -2.65 0.39
C GLU A 886 35.64 -2.47 1.90
N PHE A 887 34.38 -2.37 2.33
CA PHE A 887 34.03 -2.10 3.72
C PHE A 887 34.66 -3.15 4.65
N GLN A 888 35.39 -2.66 5.65
CA GLN A 888 35.97 -3.46 6.71
C GLN A 888 35.59 -2.86 8.05
N PHE A 889 34.99 -3.68 8.91
CA PHE A 889 34.58 -3.27 10.24
C PHE A 889 35.82 -3.01 11.11
N ASN A 890 35.89 -1.81 11.71
CA ASN A 890 36.92 -1.45 12.66
C ASN A 890 36.73 -2.23 13.97
N LYS A 891 37.64 -3.16 14.25
CA LYS A 891 37.59 -4.01 15.47
C LYS A 891 37.61 -3.22 16.77
N ASN A 892 38.14 -1.99 16.78
CA ASN A 892 38.14 -1.14 17.98
C ASN A 892 36.74 -0.55 18.28
N ALA A 893 35.92 -0.36 17.24
CA ALA A 893 34.55 0.13 17.37
C ALA A 893 33.55 -1.00 17.63
N LEU A 894 33.95 -2.26 17.46
CA LEU A 894 33.09 -3.43 17.62
C LEU A 894 32.85 -3.71 19.11
N VAL A 895 31.59 -3.68 19.53
CA VAL A 895 31.20 -4.02 20.90
C VAL A 895 30.79 -5.49 20.99
N ARG A 896 29.94 -5.93 20.07
CA ARG A 896 29.38 -7.29 20.06
C ARG A 896 28.97 -7.70 18.64
N ASP A 897 29.34 -8.90 18.22
CA ASP A 897 28.83 -9.53 17.01
C ASP A 897 27.52 -10.28 17.26
N PHE A 898 26.72 -10.46 16.20
CA PHE A 898 25.56 -11.33 16.22
C PHE A 898 25.94 -12.73 16.71
N ALA A 899 25.29 -13.15 17.80
CA ALA A 899 25.32 -14.53 18.25
C ALA A 899 24.12 -15.25 17.66
N HIS A 900 24.36 -16.22 16.77
CA HIS A 900 23.28 -17.04 16.24
C HIS A 900 22.58 -17.77 17.40
N VAL A 901 21.28 -17.53 17.56
CA VAL A 901 20.50 -18.17 18.61
C VAL A 901 19.72 -19.34 18.00
N GLU A 902 20.16 -20.57 18.32
CA GLU A 902 19.47 -21.79 17.89
C GLU A 902 18.23 -22.05 18.76
N VAL A 903 17.15 -22.50 18.10
CA VAL A 903 15.94 -22.97 18.78
C VAL A 903 16.12 -24.46 19.02
N GLN A 904 16.19 -24.87 20.28
CA GLN A 904 16.20 -26.28 20.64
C GLN A 904 14.76 -26.81 20.54
N THR A 905 14.59 -27.94 19.85
CA THR A 905 13.29 -28.61 19.74
C THR A 905 13.41 -30.01 20.27
N TYR A 906 12.57 -30.38 21.22
CA TYR A 906 12.54 -31.70 21.85
C TYR A 906 11.12 -32.10 22.23
N GLN A 907 10.91 -33.40 22.42
CA GLN A 907 9.65 -33.95 22.91
C GLN A 907 9.77 -34.34 24.37
N GLN A 908 8.78 -33.96 25.17
CA GLN A 908 8.69 -34.28 26.58
C GLN A 908 7.43 -35.10 26.88
N LYS A 909 7.61 -36.25 27.53
CA LYS A 909 6.48 -37.10 27.94
C LYS A 909 5.95 -36.67 29.30
N ILE A 910 4.65 -36.38 29.37
CA ILE A 910 3.91 -36.02 30.58
C ILE A 910 2.78 -37.04 30.79
N TYR A 911 2.42 -37.30 32.04
CA TYR A 911 1.40 -38.29 32.41
C TYR A 911 0.19 -37.57 33.01
N LEU A 912 -0.98 -37.76 32.42
CA LEU A 912 -2.26 -37.34 32.97
C LEU A 912 -3.10 -38.59 33.26
N ASP A 913 -3.31 -38.89 34.54
CA ASP A 913 -3.98 -40.11 34.99
C ASP A 913 -3.38 -41.39 34.36
N SER A 914 -4.15 -42.08 33.51
CA SER A 914 -3.79 -43.33 32.82
C SER A 914 -3.29 -43.12 31.38
N VAL A 915 -3.04 -41.87 30.98
CA VAL A 915 -2.70 -41.48 29.61
C VAL A 915 -1.36 -40.74 29.60
N SER A 916 -0.47 -41.11 28.68
CA SER A 916 0.79 -40.38 28.47
C SER A 916 0.76 -39.55 27.20
N ILE A 917 1.18 -38.29 27.31
CA ILE A 917 1.17 -37.30 26.23
C ILE A 917 2.62 -36.90 25.94
N SER A 918 3.02 -36.98 24.68
CA SER A 918 4.28 -36.40 24.20
C SER A 918 4.02 -34.95 23.79
N ILE A 919 4.63 -34.00 24.49
CA ILE A 919 4.54 -32.56 24.21
C ILE A 919 5.78 -32.13 23.44
N ASN A 920 5.58 -31.54 22.27
CA ASN A 920 6.65 -30.90 21.53
C ASN A 920 6.94 -29.51 22.12
N VAL A 921 8.21 -29.26 22.45
CA VAL A 921 8.70 -28.06 23.12
C VAL A 921 9.77 -27.41 22.26
N HIS A 922 9.65 -26.11 22.05
CA HIS A 922 10.68 -25.27 21.46
C HIS A 922 11.22 -24.31 22.52
N GLU A 923 12.54 -24.23 22.62
CA GLU A 923 13.21 -23.46 23.66
C GLU A 923 14.35 -22.62 23.08
N ILE A 924 14.46 -21.38 23.57
CA ILE A 924 15.51 -20.44 23.16
C ILE A 924 15.89 -19.50 24.30
N GLY A 925 17.17 -19.11 24.35
CA GLY A 925 17.74 -18.26 25.40
C GLY A 925 18.41 -19.07 26.52
N PRO A 926 19.25 -18.43 27.34
CA PRO A 926 20.02 -19.13 28.38
C PRO A 926 19.13 -19.63 29.52
N SER A 927 19.38 -20.85 29.99
CA SER A 927 18.65 -21.49 31.09
C SER A 927 18.82 -20.79 32.45
N GLU A 928 19.89 -20.00 32.60
CA GLU A 928 20.22 -19.21 33.78
C GLU A 928 19.43 -17.89 33.88
N ASN A 929 18.62 -17.54 32.88
CA ASN A 929 17.81 -16.32 32.93
C ASN A 929 16.65 -16.49 33.91
N ASP A 930 16.56 -15.59 34.89
CA ASP A 930 15.50 -15.62 35.91
C ASP A 930 14.10 -15.37 35.33
N ILE A 931 13.99 -14.76 34.14
CA ILE A 931 12.71 -14.52 33.47
C ILE A 931 12.44 -15.61 32.44
N VAL A 932 11.33 -16.31 32.63
CA VAL A 932 10.85 -17.36 31.72
C VAL A 932 9.51 -16.97 31.10
N LEU A 933 9.47 -16.88 29.78
CA LEU A 933 8.26 -16.69 28.99
C LEU A 933 7.78 -18.01 28.42
N VAL A 934 6.52 -18.38 28.67
CA VAL A 934 5.88 -19.56 28.06
C VAL A 934 4.78 -19.12 27.10
N PHE A 935 4.92 -19.51 25.83
CA PHE A 935 4.04 -19.12 24.74
C PHE A 935 3.03 -20.23 24.40
N LEU A 936 1.74 -19.89 24.42
CA LEU A 936 0.62 -20.79 24.18
C LEU A 936 -0.16 -20.35 22.92
N HIS A 937 -0.19 -21.19 21.89
CA HIS A 937 -0.86 -20.87 20.62
C HIS A 937 -2.39 -21.06 20.67
N GLY A 938 -3.08 -20.56 19.64
CA GLY A 938 -4.52 -20.72 19.45
C GLY A 938 -4.91 -22.06 18.84
N PHE A 939 -6.22 -22.34 18.68
CA PHE A 939 -6.68 -23.53 17.97
C PHE A 939 -6.10 -23.58 16.54
N LEU A 940 -5.66 -24.77 16.09
CA LEU A 940 -4.88 -25.03 14.86
C LEU A 940 -3.44 -24.46 14.83
N GLY A 941 -3.04 -23.62 15.78
CA GLY A 941 -1.67 -23.11 15.86
C GLY A 941 -0.66 -24.18 16.27
N THR A 942 0.61 -23.81 16.24
CA THR A 942 1.74 -24.61 16.76
C THR A 942 2.72 -23.72 17.52
N GLY A 943 3.64 -24.30 18.29
CA GLY A 943 4.73 -23.57 18.95
C GLY A 943 5.61 -22.81 17.96
N GLU A 944 5.76 -23.33 16.73
CA GLU A 944 6.49 -22.67 15.64
C GLU A 944 5.97 -21.26 15.31
N ASP A 945 4.67 -20.99 15.52
CA ASP A 945 4.07 -19.67 15.28
C ASP A 945 4.73 -18.58 16.14
N TRP A 946 5.36 -18.94 17.26
CA TRP A 946 6.01 -18.02 18.20
C TRP A 946 7.50 -17.86 17.97
N ILE A 947 8.17 -18.75 17.23
CA ILE A 947 9.63 -18.74 17.04
C ILE A 947 10.18 -17.36 16.61
N PRO A 948 9.58 -16.64 15.63
CA PRO A 948 10.06 -15.32 15.25
C PRO A 948 10.06 -14.31 16.42
N ILE A 949 9.00 -14.34 17.24
CA ILE A 949 8.84 -13.46 18.42
C ILE A 949 9.81 -13.89 19.53
N MET A 950 9.92 -15.20 19.77
CA MET A 950 10.84 -15.76 20.77
C MET A 950 12.30 -15.40 20.46
N LYS A 951 12.71 -15.45 19.19
CA LYS A 951 14.06 -15.03 18.77
C LYS A 951 14.33 -13.56 19.09
N ALA A 952 13.39 -12.67 18.81
CA ALA A 952 13.50 -11.26 19.12
C ALA A 952 13.69 -11.00 20.63
N ILE A 953 12.98 -11.74 21.48
CA ILE A 953 12.96 -11.53 22.94
C ILE A 953 14.02 -12.36 23.68
N SER A 954 14.67 -13.31 23.00
CA SER A 954 15.62 -14.27 23.60
C SER A 954 16.82 -13.64 24.33
N GLY A 955 17.17 -12.39 23.99
CA GLY A 955 18.19 -11.62 24.72
C GLY A 955 17.76 -11.16 26.12
N SER A 956 16.45 -11.16 26.39
CA SER A 956 15.85 -10.61 27.62
C SER A 956 15.19 -11.64 28.51
N ALA A 957 14.76 -12.77 27.95
CA ALA A 957 14.08 -13.85 28.66
C ALA A 957 14.40 -15.22 28.04
N ARG A 958 14.38 -16.27 28.88
CA ARG A 958 14.28 -17.65 28.40
C ARG A 958 12.88 -17.85 27.83
N CYS A 959 12.78 -18.19 26.56
CA CYS A 959 11.50 -18.32 25.87
C CYS A 959 11.22 -19.79 25.55
N ILE A 960 10.03 -20.25 25.92
CA ILE A 960 9.57 -21.62 25.69
C ILE A 960 8.23 -21.54 24.97
N SER A 961 8.08 -22.18 23.82
CA SER A 961 6.77 -22.42 23.21
C SER A 961 6.51 -23.91 23.13
N ILE A 962 5.23 -24.27 23.13
CA ILE A 962 4.82 -25.67 23.09
C ILE A 962 3.73 -25.85 22.05
N ASP A 963 3.70 -27.03 21.46
CA ASP A 963 2.48 -27.51 20.80
C ASP A 963 1.52 -27.98 21.91
N LEU A 964 0.39 -27.29 22.05
CA LEU A 964 -0.65 -27.68 22.99
C LEU A 964 -1.15 -29.10 22.67
N PRO A 965 -1.60 -29.89 23.68
CA PRO A 965 -2.07 -31.25 23.46
C PRO A 965 -3.05 -31.36 22.27
N GLY A 966 -2.76 -32.28 21.35
CA GLY A 966 -3.55 -32.51 20.14
C GLY A 966 -3.24 -31.60 18.94
N HIS A 967 -2.23 -30.72 19.04
CA HIS A 967 -1.78 -29.84 17.97
C HIS A 967 -0.34 -30.16 17.55
N GLY A 968 0.04 -29.72 16.36
CA GLY A 968 1.41 -29.83 15.85
C GLY A 968 1.97 -31.24 15.96
N ALA A 969 3.15 -31.36 16.59
CA ALA A 969 3.82 -32.62 16.85
C ALA A 969 3.47 -33.24 18.22
N SER A 970 2.66 -32.56 19.04
CA SER A 970 2.19 -33.09 20.33
C SER A 970 1.11 -34.15 20.15
N HIS A 971 1.36 -35.37 20.63
CA HIS A 971 0.50 -36.51 20.41
C HIS A 971 0.45 -37.47 21.62
N PHE A 972 -0.60 -38.28 21.65
CA PHE A 972 -0.81 -39.30 22.66
C PHE A 972 -0.01 -40.56 22.32
N VAL A 973 0.66 -41.15 23.34
CA VAL A 973 1.58 -42.27 23.12
C VAL A 973 0.98 -43.60 23.62
N ASP A 974 0.58 -43.69 24.89
CA ASP A 974 0.14 -44.94 25.53
C ASP A 974 -1.21 -44.77 26.26
N TRP A 975 -2.04 -45.83 26.19
CA TRP A 975 -3.34 -45.95 26.85
C TRP A 975 -3.34 -47.14 27.81
N VAL A 976 -3.73 -46.94 29.07
CA VAL A 976 -4.03 -48.07 29.96
C VAL A 976 -5.55 -48.36 29.93
N GLY A 977 -5.97 -49.31 29.09
CA GLY A 977 -7.36 -49.82 29.01
C GLY A 977 -8.06 -49.59 27.65
N GLU A 978 -8.91 -50.53 27.23
CA GLU A 978 -9.58 -50.56 25.90
C GLU A 978 -10.51 -49.36 25.61
N ASN A 979 -10.91 -48.58 26.63
CA ASN A 979 -11.84 -47.42 26.52
C ASN A 979 -11.26 -46.06 26.97
N ALA A 980 -9.96 -45.96 27.28
CA ALA A 980 -9.37 -44.75 27.89
C ALA A 980 -9.48 -43.47 27.03
N MET A 981 -9.60 -43.60 25.70
CA MET A 981 -9.86 -42.45 24.82
C MET A 981 -11.25 -41.85 25.01
N ALA A 982 -12.29 -42.64 25.29
CA ALA A 982 -13.67 -42.14 25.38
C ALA A 982 -13.97 -41.47 26.73
N GLU A 983 -13.17 -41.77 27.76
CA GLU A 983 -13.41 -41.32 29.14
C GLU A 983 -12.57 -40.10 29.55
N SER A 984 -11.55 -39.72 28.78
CA SER A 984 -10.68 -38.56 29.04
C SER A 984 -11.29 -37.25 28.48
N THR A 985 -11.38 -36.19 29.30
CA THR A 985 -11.85 -34.87 28.84
C THR A 985 -10.68 -33.91 28.68
N PHE A 986 -10.61 -33.17 27.57
CA PHE A 986 -9.65 -32.06 27.40
C PHE A 986 -10.21 -30.77 28.01
N SER A 987 -10.63 -30.81 29.27
CA SER A 987 -11.08 -29.60 29.94
C SER A 987 -9.91 -28.63 30.12
N ILE A 988 -10.22 -27.34 30.34
CA ILE A 988 -9.16 -26.35 30.58
C ILE A 988 -8.32 -26.72 31.80
N GLU A 989 -8.94 -27.34 32.82
CA GLU A 989 -8.28 -27.86 34.01
C GLU A 989 -7.28 -28.97 33.66
N ALA A 990 -7.65 -29.93 32.81
CA ALA A 990 -6.77 -31.01 32.40
C ALA A 990 -5.54 -30.49 31.65
N ILE A 991 -5.74 -29.53 30.74
CA ILE A 991 -4.62 -28.86 30.03
C ILE A 991 -3.72 -28.14 31.02
N VAL A 992 -4.30 -27.42 31.99
CA VAL A 992 -3.53 -26.71 33.01
C VAL A 992 -2.71 -27.67 33.87
N THR A 993 -3.25 -28.82 34.27
CA THR A 993 -2.48 -29.86 34.98
C THR A 993 -1.29 -30.33 34.16
N ILE A 994 -1.48 -30.62 32.87
CA ILE A 994 -0.38 -31.03 31.96
C ILE A 994 0.70 -29.93 31.90
N LEU A 995 0.31 -28.66 31.83
CA LEU A 995 1.26 -27.54 31.79
C LEU A 995 2.00 -27.39 33.12
N CYS A 996 1.33 -27.56 34.26
CA CYS A 996 1.97 -27.54 35.57
C CYS A 996 3.01 -28.66 35.69
N ASP A 997 2.67 -29.89 35.32
CA ASP A 997 3.60 -31.02 35.36
C ASP A 997 4.80 -30.81 34.42
N LEU A 998 4.56 -30.19 33.25
CA LEU A 998 5.63 -29.80 32.34
C LEU A 998 6.53 -28.73 32.96
N PHE A 999 5.98 -27.72 33.63
CA PHE A 999 6.75 -26.67 34.29
C PHE A 999 7.61 -27.23 35.44
N ASP A 1000 7.05 -28.15 36.23
CA ASP A 1000 7.79 -28.84 37.29
C ASP A 1000 8.94 -29.68 36.73
N TYR A 1001 8.70 -30.41 35.63
CA TYR A 1001 9.72 -31.18 34.92
C TYR A 1001 10.84 -30.29 34.37
N LEU A 1002 10.49 -29.15 33.78
CA LEU A 1002 11.44 -28.16 33.26
C LEU A 1002 12.07 -27.30 34.37
N HIS A 1003 11.73 -27.56 35.63
CA HIS A 1003 12.20 -26.86 36.83
C HIS A 1003 11.93 -25.34 36.80
N LEU A 1004 10.77 -24.95 36.28
CA LEU A 1004 10.34 -23.56 36.18
C LEU A 1004 9.66 -23.12 37.48
N LYS A 1005 10.26 -22.18 38.22
CA LYS A 1005 9.72 -21.72 39.52
C LYS A 1005 8.55 -20.75 39.38
N LYS A 1006 8.73 -19.72 38.54
CA LYS A 1006 7.72 -18.74 38.16
C LYS A 1006 7.87 -18.43 36.69
N VAL A 1007 6.74 -18.27 35.99
CA VAL A 1007 6.72 -18.00 34.55
C VAL A 1007 5.77 -16.86 34.21
N ILE A 1008 6.03 -16.22 33.07
CA ILE A 1008 5.14 -15.26 32.44
C ILE A 1008 4.48 -15.96 31.24
N LEU A 1009 3.15 -15.97 31.20
CA LEU A 1009 2.43 -16.63 30.11
C LEU A 1009 2.12 -15.65 28.99
N VAL A 1010 2.37 -16.04 27.74
CA VAL A 1010 1.93 -15.32 26.54
C VAL A 1010 0.98 -16.22 25.76
N GLY A 1011 -0.31 -15.94 25.84
CA GLY A 1011 -1.32 -16.79 25.22
C GLY A 1011 -2.04 -16.08 24.08
N TYR A 1012 -2.29 -16.80 22.98
CA TYR A 1012 -3.13 -16.33 21.87
C TYR A 1012 -4.44 -17.11 21.76
N SER A 1013 -5.57 -16.40 21.66
CA SER A 1013 -6.92 -16.95 21.44
C SER A 1013 -7.27 -18.10 22.41
N MET A 1014 -7.21 -19.37 21.99
CA MET A 1014 -7.36 -20.52 22.91
C MET A 1014 -6.27 -20.55 23.99
N GLY A 1015 -5.00 -20.40 23.61
CA GLY A 1015 -3.87 -20.28 24.54
C GLY A 1015 -4.01 -19.06 25.46
N ALA A 1016 -4.64 -17.98 25.00
CA ALA A 1016 -4.94 -16.81 25.84
C ALA A 1016 -5.95 -17.13 26.96
N ARG A 1017 -6.94 -17.99 26.67
CA ARG A 1017 -7.92 -18.46 27.68
C ARG A 1017 -7.24 -19.34 28.72
N ILE A 1018 -6.37 -20.25 28.28
CA ILE A 1018 -5.58 -21.12 29.17
C ILE A 1018 -4.65 -20.26 30.04
N ALA A 1019 -3.92 -19.32 29.44
CA ALA A 1019 -3.05 -18.40 30.17
C ALA A 1019 -3.83 -17.60 31.23
N LEU A 1020 -4.98 -17.03 30.86
CA LEU A 1020 -5.82 -16.28 31.79
C LEU A 1020 -6.36 -17.16 32.93
N TYR A 1021 -6.76 -18.39 32.63
CA TYR A 1021 -7.20 -19.35 33.65
C TYR A 1021 -6.07 -19.64 34.65
N MET A 1022 -4.86 -19.92 34.17
CA MET A 1022 -3.69 -20.17 35.02
C MET A 1022 -3.32 -18.95 35.85
N SER A 1023 -3.34 -17.74 35.27
CA SER A 1023 -3.07 -16.50 36.01
C SER A 1023 -4.03 -16.29 37.18
N LEU A 1024 -5.30 -16.67 37.02
CA LEU A 1024 -6.32 -16.46 38.05
C LEU A 1024 -6.39 -17.57 39.10
N ARG A 1025 -6.00 -18.81 38.75
CA ARG A 1025 -6.21 -19.99 39.62
C ARG A 1025 -4.93 -20.72 40.02
N CYS A 1026 -3.81 -20.42 39.37
CA CYS A 1026 -2.48 -20.99 39.63
C CYS A 1026 -1.45 -19.88 39.92
N SER A 1027 -1.87 -18.80 40.59
CA SER A 1027 -1.07 -17.59 40.79
C SER A 1027 0.28 -17.79 41.50
N ALA A 1028 0.46 -18.90 42.22
CA ALA A 1028 1.74 -19.25 42.84
C ALA A 1028 2.87 -19.46 41.81
N MET A 1029 2.54 -19.97 40.61
CA MET A 1029 3.51 -20.27 39.55
C MET A 1029 3.57 -19.19 38.46
N ILE A 1030 2.63 -18.25 38.45
CA ILE A 1030 2.51 -17.25 37.39
C ILE A 1030 2.89 -15.88 37.94
N GLU A 1031 3.82 -15.21 37.28
CA GLU A 1031 4.26 -13.86 37.66
C GLU A 1031 3.45 -12.76 36.95
N GLY A 1032 2.94 -13.06 35.75
CA GLY A 1032 2.09 -12.19 34.97
C GLY A 1032 1.67 -12.87 33.66
N ALA A 1033 0.79 -12.24 32.90
CA ALA A 1033 0.43 -12.77 31.58
C ALA A 1033 0.10 -11.72 30.52
N VAL A 1034 0.43 -12.05 29.29
CA VAL A 1034 0.07 -11.34 28.06
C VAL A 1034 -1.03 -12.14 27.35
N ILE A 1035 -2.20 -11.54 27.24
CA ILE A 1035 -3.43 -12.16 26.75
C ILE A 1035 -3.73 -11.57 25.37
N VAL A 1036 -3.31 -12.27 24.30
CA VAL A 1036 -3.50 -11.86 22.91
C VAL A 1036 -4.85 -12.37 22.39
N SER A 1037 -5.77 -11.45 22.11
CA SER A 1037 -7.12 -11.75 21.62
C SER A 1037 -7.86 -12.82 22.45
N GLY A 1038 -7.73 -12.72 23.79
CA GLY A 1038 -8.31 -13.67 24.75
C GLY A 1038 -9.70 -13.27 25.25
N SER A 1039 -10.34 -14.19 25.98
CA SER A 1039 -11.66 -13.99 26.58
C SER A 1039 -11.77 -14.73 27.93
N PRO A 1040 -12.45 -14.17 28.94
CA PRO A 1040 -12.63 -14.83 30.23
C PRO A 1040 -13.78 -15.86 30.22
N GLY A 1041 -14.41 -16.11 29.07
CA GLY A 1041 -15.55 -17.01 28.96
C GLY A 1041 -16.90 -16.28 28.91
N LEU A 1042 -17.97 -17.05 28.70
CA LEU A 1042 -19.34 -16.54 28.64
C LEU A 1042 -19.96 -16.55 30.05
N LYS A 1043 -20.74 -15.51 30.41
CA LYS A 1043 -21.46 -15.43 31.69
C LYS A 1043 -22.79 -16.18 31.64
N ASP A 1044 -23.52 -15.97 30.55
CA ASP A 1044 -24.88 -16.45 30.40
C ASP A 1044 -24.91 -17.96 30.08
N LEU A 1045 -25.76 -18.70 30.78
CA LEU A 1045 -25.85 -20.15 30.64
C LEU A 1045 -26.42 -20.56 29.28
N ALA A 1046 -27.38 -19.80 28.73
CA ALA A 1046 -27.96 -20.09 27.43
C ALA A 1046 -26.95 -19.81 26.29
N GLU A 1047 -26.20 -18.70 26.37
CA GLU A 1047 -25.08 -18.44 25.44
C GLU A 1047 -24.03 -19.55 25.48
N ARG A 1048 -23.72 -20.07 26.67
CA ARG A 1048 -22.81 -21.22 26.83
C ARG A 1048 -23.38 -22.47 26.17
N GLU A 1049 -24.64 -22.80 26.39
CA GLU A 1049 -25.31 -23.94 25.77
C GLU A 1049 -25.29 -23.86 24.23
N MET A 1050 -25.69 -22.71 23.68
CA MET A 1050 -25.64 -22.47 22.24
C MET A 1050 -24.22 -22.60 21.70
N ARG A 1051 -23.23 -22.10 22.44
CA ARG A 1051 -21.83 -22.16 22.01
C ARG A 1051 -21.26 -23.57 22.05
N ARG A 1052 -21.59 -24.38 23.07
CA ARG A 1052 -21.21 -25.81 23.13
C ARG A 1052 -21.74 -26.56 21.93
N ALA A 1053 -23.04 -26.44 21.66
CA ALA A 1053 -23.68 -27.11 20.53
C ALA A 1053 -23.03 -26.71 19.19
N LYS A 1054 -22.68 -25.44 19.02
CA LYS A 1054 -21.99 -24.95 17.82
C LYS A 1054 -20.58 -25.53 17.68
N ASP A 1055 -19.78 -25.49 18.75
CA ASP A 1055 -18.41 -26.01 18.72
C ASP A 1055 -18.40 -27.54 18.51
N ASP A 1056 -19.36 -28.29 19.08
CA ASP A 1056 -19.53 -29.74 18.89
C ASP A 1056 -19.91 -30.11 17.46
N PHE A 1057 -20.82 -29.34 16.87
CA PHE A 1057 -21.16 -29.48 15.46
C PHE A 1057 -19.92 -29.22 14.58
N THR A 1058 -19.16 -28.16 14.90
CA THR A 1058 -17.96 -27.76 14.17
C THR A 1058 -16.86 -28.82 14.30
N ALA A 1059 -16.69 -29.42 15.48
CA ALA A 1059 -15.79 -30.54 15.73
C ALA A 1059 -16.21 -31.80 14.96
N SER A 1060 -17.51 -32.12 14.95
CA SER A 1060 -18.04 -33.26 14.18
C SER A 1060 -17.80 -33.06 12.69
N PHE A 1061 -18.00 -31.84 12.19
CA PHE A 1061 -17.75 -31.46 10.81
C PHE A 1061 -16.28 -31.64 10.41
N LEU A 1062 -15.33 -31.26 11.28
CA LEU A 1062 -13.88 -31.47 11.05
C LEU A 1062 -13.56 -32.96 10.77
N VAL A 1063 -14.10 -33.86 11.58
CA VAL A 1063 -13.87 -35.31 11.42
C VAL A 1063 -14.58 -35.84 10.17
N SER A 1064 -15.84 -35.44 9.93
CA SER A 1064 -16.63 -35.99 8.83
C SER A 1064 -16.22 -35.50 7.44
N SER A 1065 -15.71 -34.28 7.34
CA SER A 1065 -15.44 -33.61 6.07
C SER A 1065 -13.95 -33.39 5.79
N GLY A 1066 -13.08 -33.67 6.76
CA GLY A 1066 -11.64 -33.52 6.63
C GLY A 1066 -11.15 -32.09 6.89
N LEU A 1067 -9.83 -31.97 7.10
CA LEU A 1067 -9.20 -30.71 7.51
C LEU A 1067 -9.25 -29.63 6.43
N GLU A 1068 -9.09 -29.97 5.15
CA GLU A 1068 -9.11 -28.98 4.06
C GLU A 1068 -10.44 -28.25 3.98
N SER A 1069 -11.56 -28.99 3.86
CA SER A 1069 -12.90 -28.41 3.86
C SER A 1069 -13.24 -27.68 5.16
N PHE A 1070 -12.69 -28.15 6.29
CA PHE A 1070 -12.81 -27.45 7.55
C PHE A 1070 -12.12 -26.08 7.53
N LEU A 1071 -10.88 -26.00 7.04
CA LEU A 1071 -10.13 -24.74 6.99
C LEU A 1071 -10.78 -23.72 6.05
N ASP A 1072 -11.34 -24.16 4.93
CA ASP A 1072 -12.07 -23.28 4.01
C ASP A 1072 -13.24 -22.58 4.70
N ILE A 1073 -14.07 -23.33 5.43
CA ILE A 1073 -15.21 -22.77 6.16
C ILE A 1073 -14.75 -21.99 7.39
N TRP A 1074 -13.75 -22.49 8.12
CA TRP A 1074 -13.21 -21.85 9.31
C TRP A 1074 -12.68 -20.46 8.99
N TYR A 1075 -11.82 -20.35 7.97
CA TYR A 1075 -11.23 -19.08 7.57
C TYR A 1075 -12.16 -18.20 6.74
N ALA A 1076 -13.29 -18.69 6.21
CA ALA A 1076 -14.31 -17.86 5.58
C ALA A 1076 -15.05 -16.94 6.58
N GLY A 1077 -14.98 -17.22 7.89
CA GLY A 1077 -15.65 -16.42 8.92
C GLY A 1077 -15.12 -14.98 9.05
N ASP A 1078 -15.96 -14.07 9.53
CA ASP A 1078 -15.65 -12.63 9.68
C ASP A 1078 -14.42 -12.34 10.55
N LEU A 1079 -14.12 -13.21 11.51
CA LEU A 1079 -12.98 -13.07 12.42
C LEU A 1079 -11.63 -13.01 11.68
N TRP A 1080 -11.55 -13.65 10.51
CA TRP A 1080 -10.33 -13.83 9.75
C TRP A 1080 -10.18 -12.86 8.59
N ASN A 1081 -11.09 -11.88 8.45
CA ASN A 1081 -11.10 -10.93 7.32
C ASN A 1081 -9.73 -10.28 7.10
N SER A 1082 -9.08 -9.80 8.19
CA SER A 1082 -7.75 -9.18 8.10
C SER A 1082 -6.66 -10.19 7.75
N LEU A 1083 -6.65 -11.36 8.41
CA LEU A 1083 -5.67 -12.41 8.17
C LEU A 1083 -5.72 -12.96 6.73
N ARG A 1084 -6.90 -13.05 6.10
CA ARG A 1084 -7.04 -13.49 4.70
C ARG A 1084 -6.35 -12.55 3.70
N CYS A 1085 -6.27 -11.26 4.02
CA CYS A 1085 -5.55 -10.27 3.21
C CYS A 1085 -4.02 -10.30 3.43
N HIS A 1086 -3.53 -11.06 4.41
CA HIS A 1086 -2.11 -11.15 4.70
C HIS A 1086 -1.38 -11.96 3.60
N PRO A 1087 -0.21 -11.52 3.11
CA PRO A 1087 0.48 -12.14 1.96
C PRO A 1087 0.93 -13.58 2.26
N HIS A 1088 1.21 -13.89 3.52
CA HIS A 1088 1.56 -15.24 3.96
C HIS A 1088 0.36 -16.11 4.34
N PHE A 1089 -0.88 -15.67 4.11
CA PHE A 1089 -2.08 -16.43 4.48
C PHE A 1089 -2.06 -17.87 3.95
N LYS A 1090 -1.75 -18.06 2.66
CA LYS A 1090 -1.64 -19.40 2.05
C LYS A 1090 -0.58 -20.26 2.75
N LYS A 1091 0.57 -19.69 3.11
CA LYS A 1091 1.63 -20.38 3.86
C LYS A 1091 1.15 -20.78 5.26
N ILE A 1092 0.45 -19.88 5.96
CA ILE A 1092 -0.14 -20.15 7.28
C ILE A 1092 -1.13 -21.31 7.16
N VAL A 1093 -2.10 -21.26 6.24
CA VAL A 1093 -3.08 -22.34 6.02
C VAL A 1093 -2.38 -23.67 5.67
N SER A 1094 -1.34 -23.63 4.82
CA SER A 1094 -0.57 -24.84 4.48
C SER A 1094 0.13 -25.47 5.68
N ASN A 1095 0.57 -24.66 6.64
CA ASN A 1095 1.12 -25.17 7.90
C ASN A 1095 0.03 -25.81 8.76
N ARG A 1096 -1.18 -25.24 8.78
CA ARG A 1096 -2.33 -25.83 9.50
C ARG A 1096 -2.71 -27.20 8.94
N LEU A 1097 -2.62 -27.40 7.63
CA LEU A 1097 -2.90 -28.68 6.96
C LEU A 1097 -1.97 -29.83 7.38
N ARG A 1098 -0.87 -29.56 8.08
CA ARG A 1098 0.07 -30.60 8.56
C ARG A 1098 -0.44 -31.38 9.78
N HIS A 1099 -1.56 -30.97 10.38
CA HIS A 1099 -2.16 -31.70 11.51
C HIS A 1099 -2.65 -33.08 11.06
N ALA A 1100 -2.08 -34.14 11.63
CA ALA A 1100 -2.35 -35.51 11.19
C ALA A 1100 -3.54 -36.17 11.90
N ASN A 1101 -3.82 -35.82 13.16
CA ASN A 1101 -4.85 -36.49 13.99
C ASN A 1101 -6.10 -35.62 14.15
N LEU A 1102 -7.08 -35.83 13.27
CA LEU A 1102 -8.30 -35.01 13.21
C LEU A 1102 -9.24 -35.29 14.39
N GLU A 1103 -9.29 -36.52 14.88
CA GLU A 1103 -10.12 -36.92 16.02
C GLU A 1103 -9.70 -36.18 17.29
N THR A 1104 -8.39 -36.09 17.54
CA THR A 1104 -7.87 -35.37 18.70
C THR A 1104 -8.10 -33.87 18.55
N LEU A 1105 -7.86 -33.31 17.37
CA LEU A 1105 -8.07 -31.89 17.10
C LEU A 1105 -9.55 -31.50 17.27
N ALA A 1106 -10.48 -32.32 16.78
CA ALA A 1106 -11.91 -32.14 16.95
C ALA A 1106 -12.34 -32.22 18.43
N ARG A 1107 -11.78 -33.18 19.18
CA ARG A 1107 -12.01 -33.28 20.62
C ARG A 1107 -11.53 -32.04 21.35
N VAL A 1108 -10.34 -31.53 21.04
CA VAL A 1108 -9.83 -30.30 21.64
C VAL A 1108 -10.75 -29.12 21.34
N LEU A 1109 -11.25 -28.98 20.10
CA LEU A 1109 -12.22 -27.93 19.75
C LEU A 1109 -13.51 -28.01 20.56
N SER A 1110 -14.05 -29.22 20.72
CA SER A 1110 -15.26 -29.48 21.53
C SER A 1110 -14.99 -29.21 23.01
N ASP A 1111 -14.03 -29.90 23.61
CA ASP A 1111 -13.83 -29.93 25.05
C ASP A 1111 -13.32 -28.60 25.61
N LEU A 1112 -12.44 -27.90 24.86
CA LEU A 1112 -12.01 -26.53 25.18
C LEU A 1112 -12.96 -25.45 24.65
N SER A 1113 -14.19 -25.80 24.25
CA SER A 1113 -15.23 -24.83 23.90
C SER A 1113 -15.38 -23.78 24.99
N ILE A 1114 -15.49 -22.52 24.59
CA ILE A 1114 -15.77 -21.42 25.53
C ILE A 1114 -17.16 -21.56 26.20
N GLY A 1115 -18.04 -22.41 25.67
CA GLY A 1115 -19.28 -22.79 26.33
C GLY A 1115 -19.09 -23.78 27.48
N ARG A 1116 -18.06 -24.63 27.42
CA ARG A 1116 -17.68 -25.57 28.50
C ARG A 1116 -16.78 -24.90 29.54
N GLN A 1117 -15.93 -23.97 29.13
CA GLN A 1117 -15.06 -23.22 30.04
C GLN A 1117 -15.85 -22.52 31.16
N PRO A 1118 -15.39 -22.57 32.42
CA PRO A 1118 -15.97 -21.76 33.49
C PRO A 1118 -15.79 -20.26 33.21
N SER A 1119 -16.78 -19.47 33.66
CA SER A 1119 -16.73 -18.02 33.52
C SER A 1119 -15.71 -17.43 34.50
N LEU A 1120 -14.68 -16.76 33.99
CA LEU A 1120 -13.61 -16.15 34.79
C LEU A 1120 -13.90 -14.67 35.13
N TRP A 1121 -15.08 -14.15 34.78
CA TRP A 1121 -15.40 -12.74 35.01
C TRP A 1121 -15.46 -12.35 36.49
N ASP A 1122 -15.85 -13.26 37.38
CA ASP A 1122 -15.81 -13.00 38.83
C ASP A 1122 -14.41 -13.23 39.41
N ASP A 1123 -13.66 -14.18 38.83
CA ASP A 1123 -12.25 -14.42 39.17
C ASP A 1123 -11.39 -13.18 38.83
N LEU A 1124 -11.66 -12.49 37.71
CA LEU A 1124 -10.97 -11.27 37.29
C LEU A 1124 -11.01 -10.14 38.34
N LYS A 1125 -12.08 -10.04 39.13
CA LYS A 1125 -12.20 -9.03 40.20
C LYS A 1125 -11.19 -9.22 41.33
N ARG A 1126 -10.65 -10.43 41.45
CA ARG A 1126 -9.66 -10.84 42.47
C ARG A 1126 -8.28 -11.03 41.86
N CYS A 1127 -8.05 -10.51 40.65
CA CYS A 1127 -6.77 -10.65 39.99
C CYS A 1127 -5.72 -9.76 40.66
N GLU A 1128 -4.71 -10.40 41.24
CA GLU A 1128 -3.54 -9.77 41.88
C GLU A 1128 -2.29 -9.83 40.99
N LEU A 1129 -2.42 -10.31 39.74
CA LEU A 1129 -1.29 -10.41 38.82
C LEU A 1129 -1.34 -9.32 37.74
N PRO A 1130 -0.19 -8.79 37.31
CA PRO A 1130 -0.12 -7.91 36.15
C PRO A 1130 -0.59 -8.61 34.86
N LEU A 1131 -1.51 -7.98 34.12
CA LEU A 1131 -2.06 -8.49 32.87
C LEU A 1131 -1.98 -7.47 31.73
N VAL A 1132 -1.48 -7.90 30.57
CA VAL A 1132 -1.51 -7.08 29.35
C VAL A 1132 -2.44 -7.72 28.33
N PHE A 1133 -3.46 -6.99 27.88
CA PHE A 1133 -4.38 -7.42 26.84
C PHE A 1133 -3.94 -6.86 25.49
N ILE A 1134 -3.56 -7.74 24.57
CA ILE A 1134 -3.18 -7.35 23.21
C ILE A 1134 -4.36 -7.64 22.28
N VAL A 1135 -4.78 -6.65 21.50
CA VAL A 1135 -5.87 -6.78 20.52
C VAL A 1135 -5.49 -6.12 19.21
N GLY A 1136 -5.92 -6.69 18.09
CA GLY A 1136 -5.76 -6.03 16.79
C GLY A 1136 -6.72 -4.86 16.62
N GLU A 1137 -6.26 -3.78 15.99
CA GLU A 1137 -7.02 -2.57 15.67
C GLU A 1137 -8.35 -2.89 14.96
N ARG A 1138 -8.36 -3.92 14.10
CA ARG A 1138 -9.52 -4.34 13.30
C ARG A 1138 -10.39 -5.39 14.00
N ASP A 1139 -10.05 -5.84 15.21
CA ASP A 1139 -10.85 -6.80 15.98
C ASP A 1139 -11.77 -6.09 16.99
N ALA A 1140 -12.84 -5.49 16.47
CA ALA A 1140 -13.81 -4.75 17.27
C ALA A 1140 -14.42 -5.58 18.42
N LYS A 1141 -14.59 -6.90 18.21
CA LYS A 1141 -15.16 -7.80 19.21
C LYS A 1141 -14.22 -7.99 20.39
N PHE A 1142 -12.96 -8.37 20.13
CA PHE A 1142 -12.01 -8.62 21.21
C PHE A 1142 -11.50 -7.33 21.85
N LYS A 1143 -11.48 -6.20 21.13
CA LYS A 1143 -11.28 -4.86 21.72
C LYS A 1143 -12.32 -4.56 22.79
N ALA A 1144 -13.61 -4.81 22.52
CA ALA A 1144 -14.68 -4.64 23.51
C ALA A 1144 -14.55 -5.60 24.71
N ILE A 1145 -14.13 -6.85 24.47
CA ILE A 1145 -13.91 -7.83 25.55
C ILE A 1145 -12.71 -7.42 26.41
N ALA A 1146 -11.59 -7.03 25.81
CA ALA A 1146 -10.40 -6.56 26.51
C ALA A 1146 -10.68 -5.33 27.37
N GLN A 1147 -11.41 -4.34 26.82
CA GLN A 1147 -11.85 -3.18 27.59
C GLN A 1147 -12.65 -3.59 28.82
N LYS A 1148 -13.63 -4.47 28.65
CA LYS A 1148 -14.45 -4.95 29.76
C LYS A 1148 -13.65 -5.74 30.81
N MET A 1149 -12.64 -6.52 30.40
CA MET A 1149 -11.75 -7.21 31.33
C MET A 1149 -10.92 -6.21 32.13
N HIS A 1150 -10.33 -5.22 31.46
CA HIS A 1150 -9.55 -4.15 32.07
C HIS A 1150 -10.39 -3.37 33.10
N ASP A 1151 -11.58 -2.91 32.72
CA ASP A 1151 -12.50 -2.18 33.60
C ASP A 1151 -12.88 -3.02 34.85
N THR A 1152 -13.09 -4.33 34.66
CA THR A 1152 -13.43 -5.25 35.77
C THR A 1152 -12.30 -5.37 36.80
N ILE A 1153 -11.04 -5.26 36.37
CA ILE A 1153 -9.86 -5.32 37.25
C ILE A 1153 -9.65 -3.98 37.95
N THR A 1154 -9.81 -2.86 37.24
CA THR A 1154 -9.51 -1.51 37.77
C THR A 1154 -10.56 -0.99 38.76
N ASP A 1155 -11.83 -1.37 38.62
CA ASP A 1155 -12.92 -0.92 39.49
C ASP A 1155 -12.77 -1.31 40.98
N GLN A 1156 -11.86 -2.24 41.35
CA GLN A 1156 -11.70 -2.72 42.74
C GLN A 1156 -10.32 -2.48 43.37
N ASN A 1157 -9.29 -2.13 42.58
CA ASN A 1157 -7.91 -2.00 43.09
C ASN A 1157 -7.55 -0.53 43.37
N GLY A 1158 -7.66 -0.13 44.65
CA GLY A 1158 -7.20 1.17 45.16
C GLY A 1158 -5.72 1.23 45.59
N SER A 1159 -4.99 0.11 45.52
CA SER A 1159 -3.57 -0.01 45.86
C SER A 1159 -2.73 -0.30 44.60
N GLY A 1160 -1.82 0.62 44.26
CA GLY A 1160 -1.11 0.67 42.98
C GLY A 1160 -0.04 -0.42 42.70
N GLU A 1161 -0.10 -1.59 43.32
CA GLU A 1161 0.84 -2.70 43.05
C GLU A 1161 0.38 -3.64 41.92
N HIS A 1162 -0.91 -3.65 41.56
CA HIS A 1162 -1.47 -4.53 40.52
C HIS A 1162 -2.09 -3.71 39.39
N TRP A 1163 -1.69 -3.99 38.15
CA TRP A 1163 -2.09 -3.20 37.00
C TRP A 1163 -2.48 -4.06 35.81
N SER A 1164 -3.37 -3.53 34.97
CA SER A 1164 -3.63 -4.08 33.65
C SER A 1164 -3.53 -3.02 32.58
N GLU A 1165 -3.18 -3.42 31.36
CA GLU A 1165 -2.98 -2.52 30.22
C GLU A 1165 -3.59 -3.12 28.97
N ILE A 1166 -4.14 -2.28 28.09
CA ILE A 1166 -4.58 -2.69 26.76
C ILE A 1166 -3.62 -2.12 25.74
N VAL A 1167 -3.13 -2.97 24.84
CA VAL A 1167 -2.28 -2.60 23.72
C VAL A 1167 -2.98 -2.96 22.42
N GLU A 1168 -3.28 -1.94 21.63
CA GLU A 1168 -3.87 -2.08 20.30
C GLU A 1168 -2.75 -2.21 19.26
N ILE A 1169 -2.79 -3.28 18.47
CA ILE A 1169 -1.79 -3.57 17.44
C ILE A 1169 -2.33 -3.10 16.09
N PRO A 1170 -1.62 -2.20 15.39
CA PRO A 1170 -2.13 -1.60 14.17
C PRO A 1170 -2.10 -2.62 13.00
N TYR A 1171 -2.92 -2.36 11.97
CA TYR A 1171 -3.01 -3.13 10.71
C TYR A 1171 -3.49 -4.58 10.81
N CYS A 1172 -3.90 -5.08 11.98
CA CYS A 1172 -4.25 -6.49 12.15
C CYS A 1172 -5.62 -6.71 12.78
N GLY A 1173 -6.16 -7.91 12.59
CA GLY A 1173 -7.39 -8.39 13.19
C GLY A 1173 -7.11 -9.33 14.36
N HIS A 1174 -7.79 -10.48 14.38
CA HIS A 1174 -7.73 -11.40 15.51
C HIS A 1174 -6.32 -11.96 15.76
N ALA A 1175 -5.57 -12.28 14.70
CA ALA A 1175 -4.30 -13.00 14.78
C ALA A 1175 -3.09 -12.04 14.84
N ALA A 1176 -3.10 -11.07 15.77
CA ALA A 1176 -2.12 -9.98 15.83
C ALA A 1176 -0.64 -10.44 15.77
N HIS A 1177 -0.29 -11.49 16.53
CA HIS A 1177 1.05 -12.10 16.52
C HIS A 1177 1.53 -12.63 15.16
N LEU A 1178 0.63 -13.02 14.24
CA LEU A 1178 0.99 -13.48 12.89
C LEU A 1178 0.91 -12.36 11.85
N GLU A 1179 -0.05 -11.45 12.00
CA GLU A 1179 -0.31 -10.37 11.05
C GLU A 1179 0.64 -9.18 11.23
N ASN A 1180 1.04 -8.86 12.47
CA ASN A 1180 1.96 -7.78 12.76
C ASN A 1180 2.77 -8.05 14.05
N PRO A 1181 3.82 -8.88 13.97
CA PRO A 1181 4.58 -9.32 15.15
C PRO A 1181 5.42 -8.23 15.82
N LEU A 1182 5.88 -7.20 15.10
CA LEU A 1182 6.83 -6.21 15.64
C LEU A 1182 6.24 -5.39 16.81
N PRO A 1183 5.01 -4.84 16.74
CA PRO A 1183 4.41 -4.16 17.88
C PRO A 1183 4.02 -5.12 19.01
N VAL A 1184 3.78 -6.41 18.72
CA VAL A 1184 3.54 -7.44 19.75
C VAL A 1184 4.82 -7.67 20.55
N ILE A 1185 5.98 -7.78 19.89
CA ILE A 1185 7.29 -7.88 20.55
C ILE A 1185 7.51 -6.67 21.46
N SER A 1186 7.31 -5.46 20.95
CA SER A 1186 7.45 -4.23 21.74
C SER A 1186 6.52 -4.20 22.98
N ALA A 1187 5.29 -4.68 22.84
CA ALA A 1187 4.34 -4.78 23.95
C ALA A 1187 4.80 -5.76 25.04
N ILE A 1188 5.30 -6.94 24.64
CA ILE A 1188 5.84 -7.94 25.57
C ILE A 1188 7.09 -7.40 26.25
N SER A 1189 8.03 -6.81 25.52
CA SER A 1189 9.26 -6.26 26.09
C SER A 1189 8.99 -5.09 27.04
N ARG A 1190 8.01 -4.23 26.73
CA ARG A 1190 7.53 -3.20 27.67
C ARG A 1190 6.94 -3.82 28.94
N PHE A 1191 6.18 -4.90 28.82
CA PHE A 1191 5.65 -5.63 29.97
C PHE A 1191 6.76 -6.18 30.87
N LEU A 1192 7.77 -6.85 30.28
CA LEU A 1192 8.92 -7.37 31.02
C LEU A 1192 9.68 -6.26 31.78
N ARG A 1193 9.89 -5.09 31.15
CA ARG A 1193 10.57 -3.95 31.80
C ARG A 1193 9.77 -3.40 32.97
N LYS A 1194 8.44 -3.36 32.87
CA LYS A 1194 7.56 -2.93 33.96
C LYS A 1194 7.47 -3.92 35.12
N LEU A 1195 7.69 -5.22 34.87
CA LEU A 1195 7.73 -6.22 35.95
C LEU A 1195 9.05 -6.17 36.75
N LYS A 1196 10.15 -5.76 36.11
CA LYS A 1196 11.47 -5.61 36.77
C LYS A 1196 11.59 -4.36 37.66
N ASN A 1197 10.79 -3.34 37.40
CA ASN A 1197 10.83 -2.03 38.07
C ASN A 1197 9.71 -1.92 39.08
#